data_AF-A0A6C0ATL1-F1
#
_entry.id   AF-A0A6C0ATL1-F1
#
_cell.length_a   1.000
_cell.length_b   1.000
_cell.length_c   1.000
_cell.angle_alpha   90.00
_cell.angle_beta   90.00
_cell.angle_gamma   90.00
#
_symmetry.space_group_name_H-M   'P 1'
#
loop_
_entity.id
_entity.type
_entity.pdbx_description
1 polymer ?
#
loop_
_entity_poly.entity_id
_entity_poly.type
_entity_poly.pdbx_seq_one_letter_code
_entity_poly.pdbx_strand_id
1 'polypeptide(L)'
;MSSTEMKEENKPNVPEKATKQDFNNIVKQYVSTNPYISNGNKTNELEIRFGTNHKLKRPITKNNYDNVIQKLNACGFKAGDTKGLQLLRIQSEFLDTNGRTRMSNVRAEIVGNDMIQKYCETNDISKLINMPSTLLNKIKFTKKMPAYDEKNEPIRKVDMNDFNFRVSFQTEQDFHTSTAIARSITSKWRDNKKIFRLINRVRFEHPQYPIFADVSIVKTSKRNNFIPIPQYTIQDAGVLDNVELYEIELEVDNARVGNGTLYNNPELLLQDLRKCIRFVLSGLQQTPYPISYYECSDILNEYVGIVHGKKDDIGKITSKYFVGPSSYTLQMENIVPELEDSVTPNIRVDYTVTDKADGDRMLCFVNGKGKIYFIDTNMNVRFSGAITKTKTLFSSILDGEYIKKDKHGKEINVYAAFDVYCIDKKSTRKLPFYSKEKEVSDGDEGEIIETESRYLKLGDFIQKLDAISILDKSHDQEVKPDKKQMSSGVRFQIKEFEATSDINDIFKCCNNVLSRVNDGRFEYETDGLIFTPAYLPVGGTMEDGEPGPLYKSTWDFSFKWKPPQYNTIDFLVSIQKDTNNQDKIYNVFEDGRQTQSGNPVTQYKTLILHCGYDQSKHGYLNPCAQIIQGDLPNESNYDDRDGYKPVPFQPTNPSMVNAHLCNIELKTHDGYSVITTEDGEYFEENMIVEFKYVHENKEQWKWVPIRVRHDKTAELKAGLRNYGNAYHVANSNWHTIHHPITEEMITTGNNIPEYLEDTEVYYRNTKVETQTRSLRDFHNLYVKKKLIMGVSNQKDNLIDYAVGKAGDLPKWIRSKLNFVFGIDVSRDNIHNSIDGACARYLNNRKKYNKMPYALFVHGNSGARIRDGTAMNSERDKQTTQAVFGVGPKDKNVLGAGVYPHYAIGEDGFNVSSCQFAIHYFFENKNTLHGFMRNLSECTKLDGYFIATTYDGDTVFNLLQDKQKDESVVFKKNNNKVYEIVKLYDQTGLPKDEESLNYTIGIYQESINKVFQEYLVQYEFFVRTMENYGFVLIPDEDAKHMGLPHGSGMFSELYSQMEEEVKEHPEKASDYAKALNMNEIEKKISFMNRYYVFKKMNNVNIDKIEKVVSIIPNNFYDEEQEMPNENIETPEFPGTPGGTPPAIQIQRAKEAKEKEQNKTDEPNELKQIKKKKESIVIGED
;
A
#
# COMPACT_ATOMS: atom_id res chain seq x y z
N MET A 1 18.59 24.73 -60.66
CA MET A 1 20.01 25.11 -60.49
C MET A 1 20.09 26.17 -59.41
N SER A 2 20.82 25.87 -58.32
CA SER A 2 21.36 26.76 -57.25
C SER A 2 20.43 27.85 -56.69
N SER A 3 19.83 27.82 -55.50
CA SER A 3 20.31 27.50 -54.14
C SER A 3 21.43 28.39 -53.58
N THR A 4 21.11 29.64 -53.22
CA THR A 4 21.68 30.34 -52.04
C THR A 4 20.99 31.68 -51.82
N GLU A 5 20.25 31.81 -50.71
CA GLU A 5 20.35 32.91 -49.73
C GLU A 5 19.11 32.99 -48.81
N MET A 6 19.37 33.37 -47.56
CA MET A 6 18.44 33.75 -46.49
C MET A 6 17.75 32.62 -45.69
N LYS A 7 18.43 32.16 -44.64
CA LYS A 7 17.84 31.93 -43.31
C LYS A 7 18.91 32.05 -42.21
N GLU A 8 19.16 33.27 -41.73
CA GLU A 8 19.64 33.46 -40.36
C GLU A 8 18.44 33.29 -39.43
N GLU A 9 18.29 32.10 -38.85
CA GLU A 9 17.31 31.84 -37.81
C GLU A 9 17.81 32.33 -36.45
N ASN A 10 16.97 33.15 -35.83
CA ASN A 10 17.01 33.62 -34.45
C ASN A 10 17.64 32.61 -33.47
N LYS A 11 18.85 32.92 -32.99
CA LYS A 11 19.35 32.33 -31.75
C LYS A 11 18.43 32.74 -30.60
N PRO A 12 17.95 31.81 -29.75
CA PRO A 12 17.22 32.16 -28.55
C PRO A 12 18.12 33.01 -27.66
N ASN A 13 17.64 34.19 -27.30
CA ASN A 13 18.29 35.14 -26.40
C ASN A 13 18.50 34.44 -25.04
N VAL A 14 19.70 33.88 -24.80
CA VAL A 14 20.09 33.35 -23.49
C VAL A 14 20.21 34.56 -22.57
N PRO A 15 19.43 34.65 -21.47
CA PRO A 15 19.57 35.77 -20.55
C PRO A 15 21.01 35.81 -20.03
N GLU A 16 21.68 36.94 -20.18
CA GLU A 16 23.03 37.16 -19.63
C GLU A 16 23.06 36.72 -18.17
N LYS A 17 24.07 35.90 -17.84
CA LYS A 17 24.28 35.39 -16.50
C LYS A 17 24.58 36.57 -15.58
N ALA A 18 23.63 36.99 -14.75
CA ALA A 18 23.83 38.07 -13.79
C ALA A 18 25.03 37.73 -12.90
N THR A 19 25.96 38.68 -12.79
CA THR A 19 27.26 38.43 -12.18
C THR A 19 27.24 38.73 -10.69
N LYS A 20 28.18 38.13 -9.94
CA LYS A 20 28.48 38.54 -8.55
C LYS A 20 28.72 40.06 -8.44
N GLN A 21 29.18 40.69 -9.52
CA GLN A 21 29.39 42.13 -9.57
C GLN A 21 28.08 42.91 -9.56
N ASP A 22 27.04 42.45 -10.27
CA ASP A 22 25.73 43.11 -10.29
C ASP A 22 25.08 43.11 -8.91
N PHE A 23 25.19 42.00 -8.17
CA PHE A 23 24.74 41.94 -6.77
C PHE A 23 25.52 42.91 -5.87
N ASN A 24 26.83 43.05 -6.06
CA ASN A 24 27.61 44.02 -5.28
C ASN A 24 27.19 45.46 -5.62
N ASN A 25 26.95 45.74 -6.91
CA ASN A 25 26.59 47.07 -7.39
C ASN A 25 25.24 47.53 -6.81
N ILE A 26 24.20 46.67 -6.80
CA ILE A 26 22.89 47.05 -6.25
C ILE A 26 22.96 47.33 -4.74
N VAL A 27 23.79 46.60 -3.99
CA VAL A 27 24.00 46.84 -2.54
C VAL A 27 24.77 48.15 -2.31
N LYS A 28 25.77 48.45 -3.15
CA LYS A 28 26.50 49.73 -3.11
C LYS A 28 25.57 50.92 -3.37
N GLN A 29 24.71 50.82 -4.38
CA GLN A 29 23.70 51.83 -4.69
C GLN A 29 22.69 52.01 -3.55
N TYR A 30 22.31 50.93 -2.86
CA TYR A 30 21.43 51.03 -1.70
C TYR A 30 22.09 51.79 -0.54
N VAL A 31 23.33 51.44 -0.17
CA VAL A 31 24.05 52.10 0.92
C VAL A 31 24.33 53.58 0.62
N SER A 32 24.59 53.94 -0.64
CA SER A 32 24.83 55.34 -1.03
C SER A 32 23.61 56.25 -0.84
N THR A 33 22.40 55.68 -0.76
CA THR A 33 21.17 56.45 -0.43
C THR A 33 21.06 56.84 1.05
N ASN A 34 21.98 56.36 1.90
CA ASN A 34 21.97 56.56 3.35
C ASN A 34 20.64 56.16 4.03
N PRO A 35 20.29 54.85 4.05
CA PRO A 35 18.97 54.35 4.45
C PRO A 35 18.49 54.77 5.84
N TYR A 36 19.43 55.05 6.76
CA TYR A 36 19.17 55.57 8.10
C TYR A 36 18.37 56.88 8.11
N ILE A 37 18.52 57.72 7.08
CA ILE A 37 17.79 58.99 6.97
C ILE A 37 16.52 58.79 6.13
N SER A 38 15.36 58.92 6.77
CA SER A 38 14.06 58.92 6.08
C SER A 38 13.86 60.25 5.33
N ASN A 39 13.69 60.17 4.00
CA ASN A 39 13.35 61.32 3.15
C ASN A 39 11.82 61.42 2.95
N GLY A 40 11.12 61.95 3.96
CA GLY A 40 9.64 62.07 3.96
C GLY A 40 8.93 60.73 4.11
N ASN A 41 7.68 60.59 3.61
CA ASN A 41 6.92 59.32 3.62
C ASN A 41 7.48 58.24 2.66
N LYS A 42 8.74 58.36 2.22
CA LYS A 42 9.40 57.40 1.33
C LYS A 42 10.45 56.62 2.09
N THR A 43 10.42 55.31 1.94
CA THR A 43 11.38 54.36 2.53
C THR A 43 12.06 53.57 1.44
N ASN A 44 13.38 53.43 1.55
CA ASN A 44 14.17 52.57 0.67
C ASN A 44 14.11 51.14 1.21
N GLU A 45 13.95 50.16 0.33
CA GLU A 45 13.79 48.75 0.69
C GLU A 45 14.74 47.91 -0.16
N LEU A 46 15.71 47.26 0.48
CA LEU A 46 16.57 46.26 -0.14
C LEU A 46 16.16 44.87 0.36
N GLU A 47 15.64 44.06 -0.56
CA GLU A 47 15.11 42.73 -0.24
C GLU A 47 15.74 41.64 -1.13
N ILE A 48 15.88 40.44 -0.56
CA ILE A 48 16.30 39.22 -1.26
C ILE A 48 15.20 38.18 -1.12
N ARG A 49 14.59 37.80 -2.23
CA ARG A 49 13.49 36.82 -2.24
C ARG A 49 13.95 35.50 -2.82
N PHE A 50 13.67 34.41 -2.13
CA PHE A 50 14.04 33.05 -2.55
C PHE A 50 12.89 32.40 -3.32
N GLY A 51 13.21 31.46 -4.21
CA GLY A 51 12.19 30.68 -4.95
C GLY A 51 11.50 31.45 -6.08
N THR A 52 12.07 32.56 -6.55
CA THR A 52 11.42 33.47 -7.51
C THR A 52 11.49 33.01 -8.97
N ASN A 53 12.35 32.06 -9.32
CA ASN A 53 12.51 31.61 -10.70
C ASN A 53 11.50 30.51 -11.06
N HIS A 54 10.41 30.91 -11.73
CA HIS A 54 9.38 29.99 -12.21
C HIS A 54 9.88 28.96 -13.22
N LYS A 55 10.99 29.21 -13.94
CA LYS A 55 11.55 28.27 -14.93
C LYS A 55 12.15 27.03 -14.27
N LEU A 56 12.67 27.16 -13.05
CA LEU A 56 13.23 26.05 -12.28
C LEU A 56 12.14 25.11 -11.72
N LYS A 57 10.86 25.54 -11.71
CA LYS A 57 9.71 24.76 -11.20
C LYS A 57 9.94 24.16 -9.80
N ARG A 58 10.62 24.91 -8.91
CA ARG A 58 10.90 24.52 -7.52
C ARG A 58 10.26 25.53 -6.55
N PRO A 59 8.94 25.44 -6.29
CA PRO A 59 8.31 26.24 -5.24
C PRO A 59 8.83 25.81 -3.86
N ILE A 60 8.81 26.73 -2.91
CA ILE A 60 9.14 26.44 -1.51
C ILE A 60 7.98 25.64 -0.92
N THR A 61 8.28 24.45 -0.38
CA THR A 61 7.30 23.58 0.30
C THR A 61 7.17 23.92 1.79
N LYS A 62 6.15 23.41 2.47
CA LYS A 62 6.03 23.50 3.94
C LYS A 62 7.28 22.96 4.64
N ASN A 63 7.78 21.81 4.21
CA ASN A 63 9.01 21.22 4.75
C ASN A 63 10.20 22.16 4.55
N ASN A 64 10.32 22.84 3.40
CA ASN A 64 11.38 23.83 3.20
C ASN A 64 11.23 25.04 4.13
N TYR A 65 9.99 25.53 4.30
CA TYR A 65 9.65 26.61 5.21
C TYR A 65 10.08 26.28 6.66
N ASP A 66 9.73 25.08 7.15
CA ASP A 66 10.08 24.65 8.50
C ASP A 66 11.59 24.43 8.69
N ASN A 67 12.26 23.81 7.71
CA ASN A 67 13.71 23.63 7.73
C ASN A 67 14.47 24.97 7.78
N VAL A 68 13.97 26.00 7.09
CA VAL A 68 14.55 27.34 7.15
C VAL A 68 14.33 27.98 8.51
N ILE A 69 13.14 27.86 9.10
CA ILE A 69 12.89 28.36 10.46
C ILE A 69 13.81 27.69 11.48
N GLN A 70 13.92 26.36 11.44
CA GLN A 70 14.83 25.61 12.30
C GLN A 70 16.28 26.10 12.13
N LYS A 71 16.70 26.33 10.89
CA LYS A 71 18.05 26.83 10.60
C LYS A 71 18.27 28.26 11.10
N LEU A 72 17.29 29.16 10.93
CA LEU A 72 17.36 30.53 11.42
C LEU A 72 17.49 30.57 12.95
N ASN A 73 16.66 29.80 13.66
CA ASN A 73 16.74 29.66 15.12
C ASN A 73 18.11 29.13 15.57
N ALA A 74 18.62 28.07 14.92
CA ALA A 74 19.94 27.53 15.21
C ALA A 74 21.09 28.53 14.94
N CYS A 75 20.87 29.50 14.06
CA CYS A 75 21.81 30.59 13.75
C CYS A 75 21.59 31.85 14.59
N GLY A 76 20.73 31.82 15.62
CA GLY A 76 20.57 32.90 16.59
C GLY A 76 19.53 33.96 16.22
N PHE A 77 18.76 33.76 15.15
CA PHE A 77 17.62 34.61 14.85
C PHE A 77 16.48 34.35 15.84
N LYS A 78 15.71 35.39 16.17
CA LYS A 78 14.55 35.31 17.09
C LYS A 78 13.34 35.99 16.47
N ALA A 79 12.16 35.41 16.64
CA ALA A 79 10.89 36.04 16.27
C ALA A 79 10.26 36.70 17.50
N GLY A 80 9.78 37.94 17.36
CA GLY A 80 9.04 38.63 18.41
C GLY A 80 7.63 38.07 18.62
N ASP A 81 6.94 37.75 17.53
CA ASP A 81 5.63 37.10 17.52
C ASP A 81 5.69 35.82 16.68
N THR A 82 5.54 34.67 17.33
CA THR A 82 5.58 33.35 16.69
C THR A 82 4.26 32.97 16.01
N LYS A 83 3.14 33.63 16.36
CA LYS A 83 1.84 33.43 15.66
C LYS A 83 1.84 34.07 14.28
N GLY A 84 2.68 35.10 14.10
CA GLY A 84 2.84 35.83 12.85
C GLY A 84 1.82 36.95 12.67
N LEU A 85 2.20 37.93 11.85
CA LEU A 85 1.38 39.07 11.51
C LEU A 85 0.49 38.74 10.31
N GLN A 86 -0.82 38.79 10.53
CA GLN A 86 -1.83 38.59 9.49
C GLN A 86 -2.11 39.87 8.70
N LEU A 87 -1.96 39.77 7.38
CA LEU A 87 -1.99 40.88 6.43
C LEU A 87 -2.85 40.51 5.22
N LEU A 88 -3.79 41.37 4.85
CA LEU A 88 -4.49 41.28 3.57
C LEU A 88 -4.04 42.43 2.66
N ARG A 89 -3.32 42.08 1.59
CA ARG A 89 -2.89 43.01 0.54
C ARG A 89 -3.87 42.95 -0.63
N ILE A 90 -4.34 44.12 -1.06
CA ILE A 90 -5.36 44.25 -2.11
C ILE A 90 -4.89 45.26 -3.15
N GLN A 91 -4.75 44.82 -4.40
CA GLN A 91 -4.54 45.70 -5.55
C GLN A 91 -5.85 45.85 -6.30
N SER A 92 -6.27 47.08 -6.56
CA SER A 92 -7.46 47.40 -7.35
C SER A 92 -7.06 47.79 -8.77
N GLU A 93 -7.93 47.50 -9.73
CA GLU A 93 -7.88 48.11 -11.05
C GLU A 93 -8.17 49.62 -10.97
N PHE A 94 -7.66 50.37 -11.93
CA PHE A 94 -7.99 51.76 -12.20
C PHE A 94 -8.02 52.01 -13.72
N LEU A 95 -8.73 53.05 -14.13
CA LEU A 95 -8.77 53.50 -15.52
C LEU A 95 -7.58 54.43 -15.78
N ASP A 96 -6.69 54.07 -16.70
CA ASP A 96 -5.56 54.92 -17.09
C ASP A 96 -6.03 56.16 -17.89
N THR A 97 -5.11 57.11 -18.11
CA THR A 97 -5.40 58.34 -18.87
C THR A 97 -5.82 58.08 -20.33
N ASN A 98 -5.61 56.86 -20.83
CA ASN A 98 -5.97 56.42 -22.18
C ASN A 98 -7.27 55.58 -22.19
N GLY A 99 -8.01 55.55 -21.07
CA GLY A 99 -9.27 54.80 -20.95
C GLY A 99 -9.10 53.29 -20.82
N ARG A 100 -7.88 52.78 -20.63
CA ARG A 100 -7.63 51.34 -20.46
C ARG A 100 -7.58 50.98 -18.98
N THR A 101 -8.27 49.90 -18.62
CA THR A 101 -8.26 49.35 -17.27
C THR A 101 -6.92 48.66 -17.00
N ARG A 102 -6.23 49.05 -15.92
CA ARG A 102 -4.96 48.46 -15.48
C ARG A 102 -4.95 48.24 -13.96
N MET A 103 -4.14 47.31 -13.48
CA MET A 103 -3.90 47.17 -12.04
C MET A 103 -3.13 48.36 -11.48
N SER A 104 -3.58 48.89 -10.35
CA SER A 104 -2.91 49.99 -9.64
C SER A 104 -1.56 49.56 -9.07
N ASN A 105 -0.59 50.46 -9.12
CA ASN A 105 0.69 50.32 -8.40
C ASN A 105 0.59 50.72 -6.91
N VAL A 106 -0.58 51.19 -6.48
CA VAL A 106 -0.93 51.43 -5.07
C VAL A 106 -1.76 50.24 -4.56
N ARG A 107 -1.30 49.61 -3.48
CA ARG A 107 -2.01 48.52 -2.81
C ARG A 107 -2.56 48.99 -1.47
N ALA A 108 -3.76 48.54 -1.11
CA ALA A 108 -4.24 48.64 0.26
C ALA A 108 -3.68 47.48 1.08
N GLU A 109 -3.28 47.76 2.32
CA GLU A 109 -2.84 46.77 3.30
C GLU A 109 -3.75 46.87 4.53
N ILE A 110 -4.36 45.75 4.90
CA ILE A 110 -5.19 45.60 6.10
C ILE A 110 -4.45 44.67 7.05
N VAL A 111 -4.24 45.12 8.29
CA VAL A 111 -3.46 44.42 9.31
C VAL A 111 -4.37 43.91 10.43
N GLY A 112 -4.20 42.64 10.80
CA GLY A 112 -4.87 41.99 11.93
C GLY A 112 -6.12 41.20 11.55
N ASN A 113 -6.33 40.07 12.25
CA ASN A 113 -7.45 39.14 12.01
C ASN A 113 -8.81 39.81 12.13
N ASP A 114 -8.98 40.70 13.11
CA ASP A 114 -10.22 41.43 13.36
C ASP A 114 -10.66 42.26 12.13
N MET A 115 -9.72 43.00 11.56
CA MET A 115 -9.99 43.85 10.39
C MET A 115 -10.16 43.02 9.11
N ILE A 116 -9.34 41.96 8.95
CA ILE A 116 -9.43 41.08 7.78
C ILE A 116 -10.77 40.33 7.76
N GLN A 117 -11.21 39.79 8.90
CA GLN A 117 -12.51 39.12 9.02
C GLN A 117 -13.64 40.08 8.67
N LYS A 118 -13.59 41.33 9.18
CA LYS A 118 -14.58 42.33 8.83
C LYS A 118 -14.57 42.70 7.34
N TYR A 119 -13.40 42.72 6.71
CA TYR A 119 -13.30 42.89 5.27
C TYR A 119 -13.97 41.73 4.53
N CYS A 120 -13.71 40.48 4.93
CA CYS A 120 -14.33 39.30 4.34
C CYS A 120 -15.87 39.34 4.42
N GLU A 121 -16.44 39.82 5.51
CA GLU A 121 -17.90 39.98 5.67
C GLU A 121 -18.49 41.07 4.77
N THR A 122 -17.74 42.14 4.50
CA THR A 122 -18.28 43.37 3.89
C THR A 122 -17.86 43.62 2.45
N ASN A 123 -16.71 43.07 2.03
CA ASN A 123 -15.98 43.39 0.80
C ASN A 123 -15.78 44.90 0.55
N ASP A 124 -15.79 45.72 1.61
CA ASP A 124 -15.83 47.18 1.49
C ASP A 124 -14.86 47.84 2.47
N ILE A 125 -13.76 48.36 1.92
CA ILE A 125 -12.72 49.02 2.70
C ILE A 125 -13.20 50.33 3.36
N SER A 126 -14.21 51.01 2.80
CA SER A 126 -14.75 52.25 3.38
C SER A 126 -15.49 51.97 4.68
N LYS A 127 -16.19 50.82 4.78
CA LYS A 127 -16.82 50.39 6.04
C LYS A 127 -15.79 50.17 7.14
N LEU A 128 -14.64 49.61 6.79
CA LEU A 128 -13.54 49.43 7.73
C LEU A 128 -12.97 50.78 8.19
N ILE A 129 -12.66 51.69 7.25
CA ILE A 129 -12.09 53.02 7.56
C ILE A 129 -12.99 53.79 8.54
N ASN A 130 -14.31 53.69 8.40
CA ASN A 130 -15.29 54.39 9.22
C ASN A 130 -15.56 53.73 10.60
N MET A 131 -14.90 52.61 10.94
CA MET A 131 -15.08 51.98 12.25
C MET A 131 -14.40 52.78 13.36
N PRO A 132 -14.98 52.87 14.58
CA PRO A 132 -14.36 53.57 15.70
C PRO A 132 -12.98 53.03 16.12
N SER A 133 -12.68 51.76 15.81
CA SER A 133 -11.45 51.03 16.16
C SER A 133 -10.27 51.23 15.19
N THR A 134 -10.42 52.02 14.10
CA THR A 134 -9.34 52.26 13.12
C THR A 134 -8.32 53.32 13.51
N LEU A 135 -8.41 53.88 14.72
CA LEU A 135 -7.49 54.91 15.26
C LEU A 135 -6.00 54.48 15.35
N LEU A 136 -5.65 53.23 15.00
CA LEU A 136 -4.34 52.60 15.25
C LEU A 136 -3.58 52.11 14.00
N ASN A 137 -3.58 52.85 12.88
CA ASN A 137 -2.73 52.53 11.69
C ASN A 137 -2.94 51.11 11.08
N LYS A 138 -4.08 50.44 11.33
CA LYS A 138 -4.36 49.08 10.81
C LYS A 138 -4.65 49.02 9.31
N ILE A 139 -4.85 50.17 8.65
CA ILE A 139 -5.09 50.27 7.21
C ILE A 139 -4.14 51.31 6.62
N LYS A 140 -3.37 50.93 5.61
CA LYS A 140 -2.52 51.86 4.86
C LYS A 140 -2.55 51.59 3.36
N PHE A 141 -2.21 52.59 2.58
CA PHE A 141 -2.02 52.46 1.13
C PHE A 141 -0.54 52.62 0.80
N THR A 142 0.05 51.62 0.15
CA THR A 142 1.49 51.61 -0.15
C THR A 142 1.69 51.60 -1.66
N LYS A 143 2.57 52.47 -2.16
CA LYS A 143 3.01 52.49 -3.56
C LYS A 143 4.46 52.03 -3.65
N LYS A 144 4.69 50.90 -4.33
CA LYS A 144 6.05 50.42 -4.66
C LYS A 144 6.53 51.07 -5.96
N MET A 145 7.73 51.63 -5.96
CA MET A 145 8.39 52.26 -7.11
C MET A 145 9.80 51.68 -7.30
N PRO A 146 10.35 51.67 -8.53
CA PRO A 146 11.76 51.36 -8.72
C PRO A 146 12.62 52.41 -8.00
N ALA A 147 13.74 51.97 -7.43
CA ALA A 147 14.81 52.88 -7.01
C ALA A 147 15.54 53.41 -8.25
N TYR A 148 16.14 54.60 -8.14
CA TYR A 148 16.86 55.25 -9.24
C TYR A 148 18.33 55.43 -8.85
N ASP A 149 19.23 55.27 -9.82
CA ASP A 149 20.66 55.51 -9.63
C ASP A 149 21.02 57.00 -9.69
N GLU A 150 22.31 57.33 -9.53
CA GLU A 150 22.81 58.72 -9.60
C GLU A 150 22.57 59.39 -10.96
N LYS A 151 22.31 58.60 -12.02
CA LYS A 151 21.99 59.08 -13.38
C LYS A 151 20.48 59.16 -13.63
N ASN A 152 19.66 58.93 -12.60
CA ASN A 152 18.21 58.92 -12.65
C ASN A 152 17.62 57.82 -13.54
N GLU A 153 18.35 56.71 -13.71
CA GLU A 153 17.88 55.51 -14.39
C GLU A 153 17.33 54.49 -13.38
N PRO A 154 16.25 53.75 -13.71
CA PRO A 154 15.67 52.78 -12.79
C PRO A 154 16.62 51.60 -12.55
N ILE A 155 16.95 51.36 -11.29
CA ILE A 155 17.80 50.25 -10.85
C ILE A 155 17.05 48.94 -11.12
N ARG A 156 17.67 48.09 -11.95
CA ARG A 156 17.10 46.78 -12.32
C ARG A 156 17.34 45.77 -11.20
N LYS A 157 16.37 44.85 -11.06
CA LYS A 157 16.49 43.71 -10.15
C LYS A 157 17.57 42.75 -10.65
N VAL A 158 18.25 42.09 -9.72
CA VAL A 158 19.31 41.11 -10.04
C VAL A 158 18.80 39.70 -9.75
N ASP A 159 18.76 38.86 -10.79
CA ASP A 159 18.34 37.46 -10.69
C ASP A 159 19.54 36.52 -10.55
N MET A 160 19.76 35.99 -9.35
CA MET A 160 20.82 35.02 -9.06
C MET A 160 20.32 33.60 -9.35
N ASN A 161 20.19 33.27 -10.64
CA ASN A 161 19.61 32.02 -11.13
C ASN A 161 20.29 30.77 -10.54
N ASP A 162 21.61 30.79 -10.35
CA ASP A 162 22.40 29.70 -9.80
C ASP A 162 21.89 29.24 -8.41
N PHE A 163 21.34 30.16 -7.61
CA PHE A 163 20.83 29.91 -6.25
C PHE A 163 19.35 30.24 -6.07
N ASN A 164 18.63 30.49 -7.18
CA ASN A 164 17.19 30.75 -7.21
C ASN A 164 16.72 31.85 -6.23
N PHE A 165 17.42 32.99 -6.20
CA PHE A 165 16.96 34.16 -5.48
C PHE A 165 17.07 35.43 -6.33
N ARG A 166 16.25 36.42 -5.99
CA ARG A 166 16.22 37.74 -6.64
C ARG A 166 16.53 38.81 -5.64
N VAL A 167 17.42 39.73 -6.00
CA VAL A 167 17.74 40.93 -5.23
C VAL A 167 17.01 42.12 -5.85
N SER A 168 16.31 42.89 -5.02
CA SER A 168 15.44 43.97 -5.45
C SER A 168 15.69 45.18 -4.54
N PHE A 169 16.04 46.32 -5.16
CA PHE A 169 16.09 47.61 -4.48
C PHE A 169 14.93 48.47 -4.99
N GLN A 170 14.02 48.81 -4.09
CA GLN A 170 12.80 49.57 -4.39
C GLN A 170 12.62 50.72 -3.40
N THR A 171 11.75 51.65 -3.73
CA THR A 171 11.29 52.69 -2.81
C THR A 171 9.79 52.48 -2.57
N GLU A 172 9.40 52.37 -1.31
CA GLU A 172 8.00 52.36 -0.89
C GLU A 172 7.58 53.78 -0.46
N GLN A 173 6.33 54.14 -0.78
CA GLN A 173 5.71 55.36 -0.29
C GLN A 173 4.37 55.02 0.35
N ASP A 174 4.23 55.35 1.63
CA ASP A 174 3.02 55.11 2.40
C ASP A 174 2.09 56.33 2.39
N PHE A 175 0.80 56.06 2.19
CA PHE A 175 -0.28 57.02 2.14
C PHE A 175 -1.33 56.69 3.20
N HIS A 176 -1.69 57.72 3.98
CA HIS A 176 -2.81 57.63 4.91
C HIS A 176 -4.15 57.55 4.16
N THR A 177 -5.16 56.97 4.79
CA THR A 177 -6.52 56.78 4.23
C THR A 177 -7.19 58.09 3.82
N SER A 178 -6.79 59.22 4.42
CA SER A 178 -7.31 60.56 4.12
C SER A 178 -6.73 61.21 2.86
N THR A 179 -5.67 60.65 2.27
CA THR A 179 -5.02 61.22 1.09
C THR A 179 -5.91 61.16 -0.15
N ALA A 180 -5.75 62.10 -1.09
CA ALA A 180 -6.56 62.16 -2.32
C ALA A 180 -6.46 60.86 -3.15
N ILE A 181 -5.28 60.25 -3.20
CA ILE A 181 -5.04 58.98 -3.89
C ILE A 181 -5.83 57.85 -3.22
N ALA A 182 -5.77 57.73 -1.88
CA ALA A 182 -6.55 56.73 -1.14
C ALA A 182 -8.06 56.94 -1.32
N ARG A 183 -8.56 58.18 -1.26
CA ARG A 183 -9.97 58.51 -1.50
C ARG A 183 -10.43 58.14 -2.92
N SER A 184 -9.58 58.35 -3.92
CA SER A 184 -9.88 57.96 -5.31
C SER A 184 -10.00 56.45 -5.47
N ILE A 185 -9.18 55.66 -4.76
CA ILE A 185 -9.23 54.20 -4.82
C ILE A 185 -10.46 53.67 -4.06
N THR A 186 -10.71 54.20 -2.87
CA THR A 186 -11.83 53.75 -2.01
C THR A 186 -13.20 54.11 -2.58
N SER A 187 -13.36 55.28 -3.21
CA SER A 187 -14.65 55.68 -3.82
C SER A 187 -15.14 54.76 -4.94
N LYS A 188 -14.22 54.08 -5.65
CA LYS A 188 -14.54 53.13 -6.73
C LYS A 188 -14.30 51.67 -6.32
N TRP A 189 -14.20 51.39 -5.01
CA TRP A 189 -13.75 50.09 -4.52
C TRP A 189 -14.68 48.97 -4.97
N ARG A 190 -16.01 49.15 -4.93
CA ARG A 190 -16.97 48.11 -5.31
C ARG A 190 -17.01 47.85 -6.83
N ASP A 191 -16.72 48.87 -7.63
CA ASP A 191 -16.87 48.82 -9.09
C ASP A 191 -15.61 48.28 -9.81
N ASN A 192 -14.48 48.21 -9.11
CA ASN A 192 -13.22 47.75 -9.69
C ASN A 192 -12.92 46.30 -9.31
N LYS A 193 -12.34 45.53 -10.23
CA LYS A 193 -11.80 44.20 -9.88
C LYS A 193 -10.49 44.34 -9.10
N LYS A 194 -10.19 43.32 -8.32
CA LYS A 194 -9.09 43.30 -7.36
C LYS A 194 -8.33 41.99 -7.40
N ILE A 195 -7.06 42.07 -7.06
CA ILE A 195 -6.21 40.93 -6.74
C ILE A 195 -5.94 40.96 -5.24
N PHE A 196 -6.15 39.82 -4.60
CA PHE A 196 -6.06 39.63 -3.17
C PHE A 196 -4.89 38.72 -2.83
N ARG A 197 -4.21 39.06 -1.73
CA ARG A 197 -3.14 38.26 -1.16
C ARG A 197 -3.22 38.31 0.35
N LEU A 198 -3.66 37.21 0.94
CA LEU A 198 -3.67 36.98 2.39
C LEU A 198 -2.31 36.40 2.78
N ILE A 199 -1.67 36.99 3.78
CA ILE A 199 -0.30 36.68 4.19
C ILE A 199 -0.27 36.56 5.70
N ASN A 200 0.21 35.43 6.22
CA ASN A 200 0.69 35.33 7.59
C ASN A 200 2.22 35.41 7.58
N ARG A 201 2.81 36.42 8.20
CA ARG A 201 4.27 36.66 8.16
C ARG A 201 4.89 36.60 9.55
N VAL A 202 5.85 35.72 9.73
CA VAL A 202 6.72 35.71 10.91
C VAL A 202 8.03 36.39 10.54
N ARG A 203 8.36 37.48 11.26
CA ARG A 203 9.62 38.22 11.10
C ARG A 203 10.62 37.76 12.14
N PHE A 204 11.80 37.34 11.68
CA PHE A 204 12.93 36.96 12.51
C PHE A 204 13.99 38.05 12.48
N GLU A 205 14.54 38.39 13.64
CA GLU A 205 15.56 39.42 13.80
C GLU A 205 16.84 38.81 14.38
N HIS A 206 18.00 39.39 14.06
CA HIS A 206 19.28 38.97 14.62
C HIS A 206 19.95 40.13 15.37
N PRO A 207 20.47 39.93 16.60
CA PRO A 207 21.11 40.99 17.37
C PRO A 207 22.31 41.61 16.64
N GLN A 208 23.09 40.80 15.92
CA GLN A 208 24.32 41.27 15.25
C GLN A 208 24.13 41.72 13.81
N TYR A 209 23.18 41.15 13.05
CA TYR A 209 23.05 41.41 11.61
C TYR A 209 21.87 42.37 11.35
N PRO A 210 22.02 43.40 10.50
CA PRO A 210 20.99 44.38 10.20
C PRO A 210 20.02 43.83 9.13
N ILE A 211 19.53 42.60 9.33
CA ILE A 211 18.76 41.85 8.35
C ILE A 211 17.63 41.14 9.06
N PHE A 212 16.41 41.38 8.59
CA PHE A 212 15.22 40.63 8.95
C PHE A 212 15.06 39.43 8.02
N ALA A 213 14.70 38.29 8.57
CA ALA A 213 14.27 37.13 7.80
C ALA A 213 12.76 36.98 7.94
N ASP A 214 12.04 37.30 6.86
CA ASP A 214 10.59 37.19 6.78
C ASP A 214 10.20 35.85 6.17
N VAL A 215 9.49 35.04 6.94
CA VAL A 215 8.97 33.75 6.49
C VAL A 215 7.45 33.84 6.48
N SER A 216 6.85 33.65 5.31
CA SER A 216 5.42 33.95 5.08
C SER A 216 4.65 32.77 4.50
N ILE A 217 3.44 32.54 5.01
CA ILE A 217 2.42 31.67 4.42
C ILE A 217 1.42 32.56 3.66
N VAL A 218 1.15 32.23 2.40
CA VAL A 218 0.46 33.11 1.47
C VAL A 218 -0.67 32.37 0.78
N LYS A 219 -1.88 32.93 0.85
CA LYS A 219 -3.01 32.56 0.00
C LYS A 219 -3.33 33.71 -0.96
N THR A 220 -3.48 33.42 -2.24
CA THR A 220 -3.59 34.44 -3.31
C THR A 220 -4.82 34.17 -4.18
N SER A 221 -5.31 35.19 -4.91
CA SER A 221 -6.32 35.00 -5.95
C SER A 221 -5.91 33.93 -6.98
N LYS A 222 -6.90 33.22 -7.53
CA LYS A 222 -6.71 32.21 -8.59
C LYS A 222 -5.88 32.77 -9.75
N ARG A 223 -5.05 31.92 -10.36
CA ARG A 223 -4.15 32.29 -11.46
C ARG A 223 -4.45 31.46 -12.70
N ASN A 224 -4.30 32.07 -13.87
CA ASN A 224 -4.25 31.38 -15.16
C ASN A 224 -2.85 31.60 -15.77
N ASN A 225 -2.10 30.55 -16.09
CA ASN A 225 -0.72 30.64 -16.60
C ASN A 225 0.17 31.60 -15.78
N PHE A 226 0.17 31.46 -14.45
CA PHE A 226 0.87 32.32 -13.48
C PHE A 226 0.38 33.78 -13.36
N ILE A 227 -0.62 34.18 -14.15
CA ILE A 227 -1.21 35.53 -14.10
C ILE A 227 -2.43 35.50 -13.16
N PRO A 228 -2.48 36.31 -12.10
CA PRO A 228 -3.65 36.41 -11.24
C PRO A 228 -4.88 36.90 -11.99
N ILE A 229 -6.04 36.32 -11.69
CA ILE A 229 -7.32 36.69 -12.27
C ILE A 229 -8.00 37.71 -11.32
N PRO A 230 -8.18 38.97 -11.72
CA PRO A 230 -8.85 39.96 -10.90
C PRO A 230 -10.34 39.62 -10.71
N GLN A 231 -10.85 39.77 -9.49
CA GLN A 231 -12.26 39.54 -9.14
C GLN A 231 -12.82 40.67 -8.27
N TYR A 232 -14.14 40.83 -8.22
CA TYR A 232 -14.77 41.90 -7.44
C TYR A 232 -14.63 41.68 -5.93
N THR A 233 -14.79 40.44 -5.48
CA THR A 233 -14.81 40.04 -4.07
C THR A 233 -13.68 39.04 -3.75
N ILE A 234 -13.36 38.91 -2.47
CA ILE A 234 -12.35 37.94 -2.00
C ILE A 234 -12.84 36.49 -2.13
N GLN A 235 -14.15 36.27 -2.02
CA GLN A 235 -14.81 34.97 -2.17
C GLN A 235 -14.73 34.48 -3.62
N ASP A 236 -15.09 35.31 -4.59
CA ASP A 236 -15.01 34.96 -6.02
C ASP A 236 -13.57 34.69 -6.47
N ALA A 237 -12.61 35.37 -5.83
CA ALA A 237 -11.19 35.14 -6.04
C ALA A 237 -10.69 33.79 -5.50
N GLY A 238 -11.50 33.09 -4.69
CA GLY A 238 -11.21 31.78 -4.09
C GLY A 238 -9.98 31.80 -3.20
N VAL A 239 -9.68 32.92 -2.54
CA VAL A 239 -8.41 33.10 -1.81
C VAL A 239 -8.31 32.14 -0.65
N LEU A 240 -9.38 31.94 0.12
CA LEU A 240 -9.37 31.11 1.32
C LEU A 240 -9.24 29.61 0.99
N ASP A 241 -9.72 29.19 -0.18
CA ASP A 241 -9.72 27.80 -0.65
C ASP A 241 -8.47 27.43 -1.45
N ASN A 242 -7.66 28.42 -1.86
CA ASN A 242 -6.45 28.17 -2.65
C ASN A 242 -5.31 27.58 -1.82
N VAL A 243 -4.45 26.82 -2.51
CA VAL A 243 -3.25 26.19 -1.93
C VAL A 243 -2.32 27.25 -1.34
N GLU A 244 -1.80 26.96 -0.15
CA GLU A 244 -0.83 27.79 0.53
C GLU A 244 0.50 27.83 -0.23
N LEU A 245 1.03 29.02 -0.40
CA LEU A 245 2.34 29.29 -0.94
C LEU A 245 3.25 29.76 0.18
N TYR A 246 4.50 29.30 0.15
CA TYR A 246 5.51 29.67 1.14
C TYR A 246 6.49 30.65 0.51
N GLU A 247 6.75 31.75 1.19
CA GLU A 247 7.70 32.78 0.76
C GLU A 247 8.74 33.03 1.84
N ILE A 248 9.99 33.20 1.42
CA ILE A 248 11.11 33.51 2.30
C ILE A 248 11.83 34.73 1.72
N GLU A 249 11.98 35.75 2.53
CA GLU A 249 12.57 37.03 2.15
C GLU A 249 13.61 37.46 3.21
N LEU A 250 14.75 37.99 2.79
CA LEU A 250 15.66 38.74 3.66
C LEU A 250 15.50 40.22 3.35
N GLU A 251 15.18 41.03 4.35
CA GLU A 251 15.00 42.48 4.24
C GLU A 251 16.05 43.19 5.08
N VAL A 252 16.72 44.21 4.53
CA VAL A 252 17.72 44.98 5.29
C VAL A 252 17.04 45.95 6.25
N ASP A 253 17.52 45.99 7.49
CA ASP A 253 17.06 46.93 8.51
C ASP A 253 17.68 48.32 8.31
N ASN A 254 16.90 49.24 7.76
CA ASN A 254 17.31 50.63 7.52
C ASN A 254 17.81 51.34 8.78
N ALA A 255 17.28 51.00 9.97
CA ALA A 255 17.65 51.67 11.22
C ALA A 255 19.11 51.40 11.62
N ARG A 256 19.75 50.40 11.02
CA ARG A 256 21.11 49.94 11.35
C ARG A 256 22.10 50.11 10.18
N VAL A 257 21.68 50.72 9.07
CA VAL A 257 22.49 50.88 7.85
C VAL A 257 22.51 52.32 7.38
N GLY A 258 23.70 52.88 7.23
CA GLY A 258 23.91 54.28 6.83
C GLY A 258 24.96 55.00 7.66
N ASN A 259 25.14 56.29 7.40
CA ASN A 259 26.10 57.14 8.08
C ASN A 259 25.77 57.24 9.58
N GLY A 260 26.78 57.00 10.43
CA GLY A 260 26.61 56.97 11.90
C GLY A 260 26.23 55.60 12.47
N THR A 261 26.05 54.57 11.62
CA THR A 261 25.83 53.18 12.04
C THR A 261 27.09 52.32 11.83
N LEU A 262 27.12 51.10 12.39
CA LEU A 262 28.19 50.12 12.12
C LEU A 262 28.24 49.69 10.65
N TYR A 263 27.14 49.83 9.91
CA TYR A 263 27.01 49.45 8.49
C TYR A 263 26.95 50.69 7.60
N ASN A 264 27.95 51.55 7.71
CA ASN A 264 28.17 52.67 6.79
C ASN A 264 29.01 52.27 5.56
N ASN A 265 29.53 51.05 5.54
CA ASN A 265 30.39 50.50 4.51
C ASN A 265 29.65 49.37 3.75
N PRO A 266 29.47 49.46 2.41
CA PRO A 266 28.83 48.42 1.61
C PRO A 266 29.47 47.03 1.74
N GLU A 267 30.78 46.95 1.90
CA GLU A 267 31.52 45.69 2.00
C GLU A 267 31.14 44.90 3.27
N LEU A 268 30.92 45.58 4.40
CA LEU A 268 30.47 44.95 5.66
C LEU A 268 29.04 44.40 5.52
N LEU A 269 28.13 45.19 4.93
CA LEU A 269 26.76 44.75 4.68
C LEU A 269 26.71 43.56 3.72
N LEU A 270 27.53 43.56 2.66
CA LEU A 270 27.64 42.45 1.72
C LEU A 270 28.13 41.16 2.38
N GLN A 271 29.07 41.25 3.33
CA GLN A 271 29.57 40.09 4.07
C GLN A 271 28.45 39.41 4.87
N ASP A 272 27.68 40.20 5.62
CA ASP A 272 26.59 39.67 6.45
C ASP A 272 25.37 39.26 5.65
N LEU A 273 25.04 39.96 4.56
CA LEU A 273 24.03 39.53 3.59
C LEU A 273 24.35 38.15 3.02
N ARG A 274 25.58 37.94 2.54
CA ARG A 274 26.00 36.62 2.01
C ARG A 274 25.92 35.53 3.08
N LYS A 275 26.22 35.86 4.34
CA LYS A 275 26.11 34.94 5.47
C LYS A 275 24.64 34.56 5.73
N CYS A 276 23.73 35.53 5.75
CA CYS A 276 22.29 35.30 5.94
C CYS A 276 21.67 34.55 4.76
N ILE A 277 22.05 34.87 3.52
CA ILE A 277 21.66 34.10 2.33
C ILE A 277 22.07 32.64 2.47
N ARG A 278 23.31 32.38 2.92
CA ARG A 278 23.78 31.02 3.17
C ARG A 278 22.94 30.31 4.22
N PHE A 279 22.52 30.97 5.30
CA PHE A 279 21.64 30.36 6.31
C PHE A 279 20.30 29.90 5.72
N VAL A 280 19.66 30.75 4.91
CA VAL A 280 18.41 30.40 4.22
C VAL A 280 18.63 29.25 3.23
N LEU A 281 19.66 29.32 2.38
CA LEU A 281 19.98 28.26 1.44
C LEU A 281 20.32 26.94 2.14
N SER A 282 20.96 26.99 3.32
CA SER A 282 21.24 25.81 4.12
C SER A 282 19.98 25.14 4.65
N GLY A 283 18.95 25.90 5.03
CA GLY A 283 17.64 25.34 5.38
C GLY A 283 16.93 24.76 4.15
N LEU A 284 16.94 25.47 3.02
CA LEU A 284 16.29 25.02 1.78
C LEU A 284 16.91 23.72 1.22
N GLN A 285 18.23 23.62 1.20
CA GLN A 285 18.96 22.46 0.68
C GLN A 285 19.30 21.43 1.76
N GLN A 286 18.93 21.69 3.02
CA GLN A 286 19.25 20.83 4.18
C GLN A 286 20.74 20.45 4.25
N THR A 287 21.62 21.41 4.01
CA THR A 287 23.07 21.24 4.10
C THR A 287 23.75 22.53 4.55
N PRO A 288 24.77 22.49 5.43
CA PRO A 288 25.60 23.66 5.71
C PRO A 288 26.42 24.13 4.50
N TYR A 289 26.48 23.34 3.42
CA TYR A 289 27.25 23.59 2.21
C TYR A 289 26.35 23.72 0.98
N PRO A 290 25.51 24.78 0.88
CA PRO A 290 24.61 24.94 -0.24
C PRO A 290 25.37 25.07 -1.56
N ILE A 291 24.89 24.37 -2.58
CA ILE A 291 25.46 24.36 -3.94
C ILE A 291 24.50 24.98 -4.94
N SER A 292 25.00 25.30 -6.14
CA SER A 292 24.14 25.85 -7.18
C SER A 292 23.15 24.81 -7.70
N TYR A 293 21.97 25.25 -8.15
CA TYR A 293 20.99 24.37 -8.78
C TYR A 293 21.49 23.77 -10.11
N TYR A 294 22.45 24.44 -10.78
CA TYR A 294 23.14 23.88 -11.94
C TYR A 294 24.01 22.68 -11.54
N GLU A 295 24.78 22.80 -10.45
CA GLU A 295 25.56 21.68 -9.90
C GLU A 295 24.62 20.53 -9.49
N CYS A 296 23.49 20.80 -8.83
CA CYS A 296 22.49 19.76 -8.56
C CYS A 296 22.04 19.04 -9.84
N SER A 297 21.77 19.77 -10.92
CA SER A 297 21.34 19.20 -12.19
C SER A 297 22.45 18.38 -12.85
N ASP A 298 23.70 18.84 -12.79
CA ASP A 298 24.85 18.13 -13.35
C ASP A 298 25.08 16.81 -12.62
N ILE A 299 24.97 16.81 -11.28
CA ILE A 299 25.08 15.60 -10.46
C ILE A 299 23.99 14.59 -10.78
N LEU A 300 22.74 15.02 -10.93
CA LEU A 300 21.65 14.11 -11.33
C LEU A 300 21.87 13.54 -12.73
N ASN A 301 22.36 14.35 -13.68
CA ASN A 301 22.69 13.89 -15.01
C ASN A 301 23.84 12.87 -14.99
N GLU A 302 24.85 13.09 -14.16
CA GLU A 302 25.98 12.17 -14.00
C GLU A 302 25.53 10.83 -13.40
N TYR A 303 24.73 10.88 -12.32
CA TYR A 303 24.10 9.71 -11.70
C TYR A 303 23.29 8.91 -12.73
N VAL A 304 22.40 9.57 -13.47
CA VAL A 304 21.57 8.92 -14.48
C VAL A 304 22.42 8.33 -15.61
N GLY A 305 23.48 9.03 -16.04
CA GLY A 305 24.40 8.52 -17.05
C GLY A 305 25.10 7.23 -16.65
N ILE A 306 25.42 7.08 -15.35
CA ILE A 306 26.03 5.87 -14.79
C ILE A 306 25.00 4.73 -14.69
N VAL A 307 23.78 5.01 -14.25
CA VAL A 307 22.75 3.97 -14.00
C VAL A 307 22.01 3.54 -15.27
N HIS A 308 21.66 4.48 -16.15
CA HIS A 308 20.76 4.26 -17.29
C HIS A 308 21.43 4.37 -18.67
N GLY A 309 22.67 4.84 -18.76
CA GLY A 309 23.37 5.00 -20.05
C GLY A 309 23.07 6.33 -20.76
N LYS A 310 22.87 6.29 -22.10
CA LYS A 310 22.84 7.50 -22.94
C LYS A 310 21.67 8.44 -22.59
N LYS A 311 21.99 9.75 -22.61
CA LYS A 311 21.16 10.85 -22.12
C LYS A 311 19.95 11.20 -23.00
N ASP A 312 20.02 10.93 -24.30
CA ASP A 312 19.13 11.54 -25.30
C ASP A 312 17.66 11.08 -25.20
N ASP A 313 17.40 9.95 -24.53
CA ASP A 313 16.05 9.39 -24.32
C ASP A 313 15.42 9.78 -22.96
N ILE A 314 16.14 10.54 -22.13
CA ILE A 314 15.75 10.77 -20.73
C ILE A 314 15.09 12.14 -20.59
N GLY A 315 13.78 12.12 -20.33
CA GLY A 315 13.00 13.31 -19.99
C GLY A 315 13.32 13.90 -18.61
N LYS A 316 12.37 14.60 -18.00
CA LYS A 316 12.57 15.18 -16.65
C LYS A 316 12.89 14.09 -15.62
N ILE A 317 14.02 14.23 -14.92
CA ILE A 317 14.39 13.37 -13.79
C ILE A 317 13.37 13.58 -12.66
N THR A 318 12.78 12.47 -12.22
CA THR A 318 11.71 12.37 -11.22
C THR A 318 12.03 11.21 -10.27
N SER A 319 11.26 11.04 -9.20
CA SER A 319 11.44 9.97 -8.20
C SER A 319 11.48 8.54 -8.77
N LYS A 320 10.95 8.32 -9.98
CA LYS A 320 11.01 7.00 -10.67
C LYS A 320 12.44 6.53 -10.97
N TYR A 321 13.41 7.45 -11.06
CA TYR A 321 14.82 7.14 -11.38
C TYR A 321 15.65 6.75 -10.15
N PHE A 322 15.04 6.66 -8.96
CA PHE A 322 15.73 6.16 -7.79
C PHE A 322 15.96 4.65 -7.90
N VAL A 323 17.22 4.22 -7.98
CA VAL A 323 17.59 2.81 -8.26
C VAL A 323 17.47 1.87 -7.06
N GLY A 324 17.47 2.38 -5.83
CA GLY A 324 17.39 1.56 -4.61
C GLY A 324 16.00 0.92 -4.44
N PRO A 325 15.88 -0.42 -4.38
CA PRO A 325 14.60 -1.08 -4.20
C PRO A 325 14.05 -0.88 -2.79
N SER A 326 12.72 -0.86 -2.65
CA SER A 326 12.04 -0.82 -1.34
C SER A 326 11.75 -2.22 -0.80
N SER A 327 11.73 -2.39 0.51
CA SER A 327 11.42 -3.66 1.19
C SER A 327 9.91 -3.84 1.47
N TYR A 328 9.43 -5.08 1.41
CA TYR A 328 8.08 -5.48 1.83
C TYR A 328 7.96 -5.60 3.34
N THR A 329 6.75 -5.45 3.87
CA THR A 329 6.47 -5.76 5.28
C THR A 329 6.57 -7.27 5.50
N LEU A 330 7.33 -7.70 6.51
CA LEU A 330 7.47 -9.11 6.88
C LEU A 330 6.13 -9.68 7.36
N GLN A 331 5.73 -10.86 6.88
CA GLN A 331 4.48 -11.55 7.24
C GLN A 331 4.75 -12.93 7.84
N MET A 332 3.74 -13.52 8.51
CA MET A 332 3.87 -14.80 9.21
C MET A 332 4.36 -15.92 8.27
N GLU A 333 3.88 -15.94 7.03
CA GLU A 333 4.32 -16.89 5.98
C GLU A 333 5.82 -16.84 5.67
N ASN A 334 6.50 -15.74 5.99
CA ASN A 334 7.93 -15.58 5.76
C ASN A 334 8.79 -16.10 6.91
N ILE A 335 8.20 -16.47 8.06
CA ILE A 335 8.93 -16.91 9.27
C ILE A 335 8.55 -18.32 9.74
N VAL A 336 7.48 -18.92 9.21
CA VAL A 336 7.10 -20.32 9.48
C VAL A 336 8.18 -21.28 8.97
N PRO A 337 8.25 -22.53 9.49
CA PRO A 337 9.12 -23.55 8.91
C PRO A 337 8.93 -23.68 7.39
N GLU A 338 10.05 -23.77 6.68
CA GLU A 338 10.01 -23.93 5.24
C GLU A 338 9.33 -25.25 4.92
N LEU A 339 8.19 -25.17 4.22
CA LEU A 339 7.61 -26.32 3.56
C LEU A 339 8.51 -26.62 2.36
N GLU A 340 8.95 -27.88 2.18
CA GLU A 340 9.93 -28.32 1.15
C GLU A 340 9.60 -27.88 -0.29
N ASP A 341 8.40 -27.35 -0.51
CA ASP A 341 7.86 -26.87 -1.76
C ASP A 341 7.24 -25.45 -1.67
N SER A 342 7.69 -24.56 -0.79
CA SER A 342 7.15 -23.20 -0.76
C SER A 342 7.84 -22.29 -1.77
N VAL A 343 7.10 -21.62 -2.67
CA VAL A 343 7.64 -20.48 -3.45
C VAL A 343 7.69 -19.19 -2.62
N THR A 344 7.42 -19.25 -1.31
CA THR A 344 7.43 -18.09 -0.41
C THR A 344 8.83 -17.74 0.01
N PRO A 345 9.31 -16.51 -0.25
CA PRO A 345 10.56 -16.09 0.35
C PRO A 345 10.44 -16.19 1.87
N ASN A 346 11.39 -16.89 2.47
CA ASN A 346 11.38 -17.22 3.89
C ASN A 346 12.70 -16.76 4.51
N ILE A 347 12.64 -16.00 5.60
CA ILE A 347 13.85 -15.42 6.21
C ILE A 347 14.73 -16.45 6.91
N ARG A 348 14.25 -17.69 7.10
CA ARG A 348 15.03 -18.78 7.71
C ARG A 348 16.12 -19.33 6.80
N VAL A 349 16.13 -18.97 5.51
CA VAL A 349 17.06 -19.51 4.51
C VAL A 349 17.80 -18.39 3.80
N ASP A 350 19.12 -18.32 3.97
CA ASP A 350 20.00 -17.42 3.23
C ASP A 350 19.66 -15.92 3.37
N TYR A 351 19.37 -15.48 4.60
CA TYR A 351 19.15 -14.07 4.92
C TYR A 351 20.19 -13.48 5.84
N THR A 352 20.32 -12.16 5.72
CA THR A 352 21.03 -11.30 6.67
C THR A 352 20.05 -10.35 7.33
N VAL A 353 20.33 -9.94 8.56
CA VAL A 353 19.51 -9.01 9.33
C VAL A 353 20.36 -7.86 9.88
N THR A 354 19.80 -6.66 9.88
CA THR A 354 20.39 -5.45 10.48
C THR A 354 19.31 -4.59 11.13
N ASP A 355 19.72 -3.59 11.91
CA ASP A 355 18.81 -2.62 12.50
C ASP A 355 18.13 -1.75 11.44
N LYS A 356 16.90 -1.32 11.71
CA LYS A 356 16.24 -0.26 10.95
C LYS A 356 16.41 1.06 11.71
N ALA A 357 17.20 1.98 11.16
CA ALA A 357 17.42 3.28 11.81
C ALA A 357 16.29 4.24 11.44
N ASP A 358 15.99 5.18 12.32
CA ASP A 358 15.09 6.30 12.02
C ASP A 358 15.83 7.44 11.29
N GLY A 359 16.36 7.11 10.10
CA GLY A 359 17.16 8.00 9.26
C GLY A 359 16.51 8.35 7.92
N ASP A 360 17.01 9.41 7.28
CA ASP A 360 16.62 9.75 5.90
C ASP A 360 17.30 8.75 4.93
N ARG A 361 16.56 7.86 4.27
CA ARG A 361 17.12 6.99 3.21
C ARG A 361 17.66 7.81 2.03
N MET A 362 18.94 7.66 1.72
CA MET A 362 19.63 8.40 0.66
C MET A 362 20.71 7.57 0.01
N LEU A 363 20.89 7.74 -1.30
CA LEU A 363 22.07 7.25 -1.99
C LEU A 363 23.26 8.17 -1.69
N CYS A 364 24.42 7.62 -1.40
CA CYS A 364 25.69 8.35 -1.39
C CYS A 364 26.34 8.22 -2.76
N PHE A 365 26.51 9.35 -3.43
CA PHE A 365 27.09 9.47 -4.76
C PHE A 365 28.43 10.19 -4.71
N VAL A 366 29.51 9.47 -5.05
CA VAL A 366 30.82 10.08 -5.27
C VAL A 366 30.95 10.40 -6.74
N ASN A 367 31.00 11.68 -7.09
CA ASN A 367 31.05 12.09 -8.49
C ASN A 367 32.44 11.88 -9.11
N GLY A 368 32.56 12.12 -10.41
CA GLY A 368 33.79 11.98 -11.20
C GLY A 368 34.93 12.94 -10.81
N LYS A 369 34.69 13.85 -9.86
CA LYS A 369 35.68 14.77 -9.29
C LYS A 369 36.00 14.45 -7.82
N GLY A 370 35.44 13.37 -7.27
CA GLY A 370 35.64 12.96 -5.88
C GLY A 370 34.80 13.73 -4.85
N LYS A 371 33.84 14.57 -5.26
CA LYS A 371 32.90 15.21 -4.33
C LYS A 371 31.79 14.23 -3.94
N ILE A 372 31.41 14.24 -2.66
CA ILE A 372 30.44 13.31 -2.09
C ILE A 372 29.08 14.00 -1.91
N TYR A 373 28.02 13.44 -2.49
CA TYR A 373 26.65 13.94 -2.45
C TYR A 373 25.69 12.90 -1.89
N PHE A 374 24.58 13.35 -1.32
CA PHE A 374 23.44 12.51 -0.98
C PHE A 374 22.27 12.79 -1.93
N ILE A 375 21.63 11.73 -2.40
CA ILE A 375 20.46 11.80 -3.29
C ILE A 375 19.30 11.09 -2.60
N ASP A 376 18.24 11.83 -2.27
CA ASP A 376 17.07 11.25 -1.61
C ASP A 376 16.13 10.50 -2.58
N THR A 377 15.13 9.82 -2.05
CA THR A 377 14.15 9.04 -2.84
C THR A 377 13.27 9.88 -3.79
N ASN A 378 13.31 11.21 -3.65
CA ASN A 378 12.64 12.18 -4.50
C ASN A 378 13.59 12.83 -5.53
N MET A 379 14.84 12.35 -5.61
CA MET A 379 15.92 12.86 -6.46
C MET A 379 16.37 14.29 -6.10
N ASN A 380 16.27 14.70 -4.83
CA ASN A 380 16.92 15.93 -4.37
C ASN A 380 18.38 15.65 -4.00
N VAL A 381 19.27 16.54 -4.44
CA VAL A 381 20.71 16.45 -4.18
C VAL A 381 21.08 17.32 -2.98
N ARG A 382 21.80 16.74 -2.02
CA ARG A 382 22.43 17.44 -0.90
C ARG A 382 23.95 17.25 -0.99
N PHE A 383 24.71 18.34 -0.91
CA PHE A 383 26.17 18.22 -0.83
C PHE A 383 26.57 17.93 0.62
N SER A 384 27.39 16.90 0.83
CA SER A 384 27.83 16.50 2.18
C SER A 384 28.86 17.45 2.80
N GLY A 385 29.54 18.26 1.98
CA GLY A 385 30.71 19.03 2.40
C GLY A 385 32.01 18.23 2.39
N ALA A 386 31.95 16.95 2.05
CA ALA A 386 33.10 16.05 2.01
C ALA A 386 33.55 15.76 0.58
N ILE A 387 34.85 15.53 0.43
CA ILE A 387 35.48 15.05 -0.80
C ILE A 387 36.39 13.86 -0.48
N THR A 388 36.68 13.05 -1.49
CA THR A 388 37.71 12.00 -1.45
C THR A 388 38.73 12.25 -2.57
N LYS A 389 40.00 11.92 -2.32
CA LYS A 389 41.07 11.95 -3.33
C LYS A 389 41.31 10.57 -3.96
N THR A 390 40.66 9.53 -3.45
CA THR A 390 40.81 8.15 -3.91
C THR A 390 40.10 7.99 -5.25
N LYS A 391 40.86 8.11 -6.35
CA LYS A 391 40.33 8.11 -7.73
C LYS A 391 39.55 6.85 -8.09
N THR A 392 39.91 5.69 -7.52
CA THR A 392 39.21 4.42 -7.73
C THR A 392 37.81 4.37 -7.13
N LEU A 393 37.40 5.39 -6.36
CA LEU A 393 36.06 5.50 -5.78
C LEU A 393 35.19 6.53 -6.53
N PHE A 394 35.74 7.20 -7.55
CA PHE A 394 34.98 8.20 -8.30
C PHE A 394 33.87 7.55 -9.10
N SER A 395 32.76 8.25 -9.35
CA SER A 395 31.60 7.70 -10.07
C SER A 395 31.00 6.44 -9.40
N SER A 396 30.84 6.47 -8.09
CA SER A 396 30.34 5.35 -7.27
C SER A 396 29.02 5.69 -6.58
N ILE A 397 28.18 4.68 -6.36
CA ILE A 397 26.83 4.81 -5.80
C ILE A 397 26.66 3.76 -4.69
N LEU A 398 26.43 4.24 -3.47
CA LEU A 398 26.09 3.44 -2.29
C LEU A 398 24.64 3.73 -1.88
N ASP A 399 23.98 2.77 -1.24
CA ASP A 399 22.69 2.97 -0.58
C ASP A 399 22.88 2.95 0.94
N GLY A 400 22.09 3.75 1.64
CA GLY A 400 22.31 4.03 3.05
C GLY A 400 21.24 4.90 3.70
N GLU A 401 21.40 5.09 5.00
CA GLU A 401 20.56 5.97 5.82
C GLU A 401 21.41 7.13 6.37
N TYR A 402 20.92 8.35 6.20
CA TYR A 402 21.53 9.55 6.76
C TYR A 402 20.83 9.95 8.06
N ILE A 403 21.57 9.88 9.15
CA ILE A 403 21.10 10.05 10.52
C ILE A 403 21.65 11.38 11.06
N LYS A 404 20.75 12.33 11.30
CA LYS A 404 21.13 13.70 11.71
C LYS A 404 21.44 13.79 13.19
N LYS A 405 20.64 13.13 14.03
CA LYS A 405 20.65 13.26 15.49
C LYS A 405 20.75 11.90 16.18
N ASP A 406 21.36 11.92 17.36
CA ASP A 406 21.32 10.79 18.29
C ASP A 406 19.98 10.72 19.05
N LYS A 407 19.80 9.67 19.84
CA LYS A 407 18.63 9.44 20.72
C LYS A 407 18.37 10.54 21.77
N HIS A 408 19.34 11.42 22.00
CA HIS A 408 19.22 12.56 22.91
C HIS A 408 19.01 13.89 22.17
N GLY A 409 18.86 13.85 20.85
CA GLY A 409 18.61 15.00 19.99
C GLY A 409 19.87 15.81 19.61
N LYS A 410 21.08 15.34 19.95
CA LYS A 410 22.35 15.98 19.59
C LYS A 410 22.77 15.59 18.16
N GLU A 411 23.31 16.56 17.42
CA GLU A 411 23.75 16.33 16.03
C GLU A 411 24.96 15.38 15.95
N ILE A 412 24.84 14.32 15.13
CA ILE A 412 25.89 13.31 14.88
C ILE A 412 26.27 13.17 13.41
N ASN A 413 25.36 13.50 12.48
CA ASN A 413 25.57 13.48 11.02
C ASN A 413 26.26 12.20 10.51
N VAL A 414 25.63 11.05 10.72
CA VAL A 414 26.14 9.74 10.31
C VAL A 414 25.51 9.33 8.97
N TYR A 415 26.31 8.83 8.04
CA TYR A 415 25.82 8.08 6.89
C TYR A 415 26.13 6.61 7.10
N ALA A 416 25.10 5.83 7.41
CA ALA A 416 25.18 4.39 7.63
C ALA A 416 24.86 3.68 6.30
N ALA A 417 25.90 3.26 5.59
CA ALA A 417 25.78 2.56 4.32
C ALA A 417 25.38 1.09 4.55
N PHE A 418 24.42 0.59 3.78
CA PHE A 418 23.95 -0.80 3.91
C PHE A 418 24.07 -1.61 2.62
N ASP A 419 24.28 -0.99 1.45
CA ASP A 419 24.57 -1.70 0.18
C ASP A 419 25.40 -0.81 -0.77
N VAL A 420 25.96 -1.41 -1.82
CA VAL A 420 26.72 -0.73 -2.87
C VAL A 420 26.28 -1.20 -4.26
N TYR A 421 25.95 -0.24 -5.13
CA TYR A 421 25.38 -0.54 -6.45
C TYR A 421 26.35 -0.28 -7.60
N CYS A 422 27.31 0.63 -7.40
CA CYS A 422 28.29 0.96 -8.42
C CYS A 422 29.59 1.41 -7.77
N ILE A 423 30.72 0.92 -8.29
CA ILE A 423 32.07 1.36 -7.93
C ILE A 423 32.83 1.66 -9.22
N ASP A 424 33.39 2.85 -9.36
CA ASP A 424 34.16 3.26 -10.55
C ASP A 424 33.41 3.00 -11.87
N LYS A 425 32.15 3.46 -11.95
CA LYS A 425 31.22 3.24 -13.08
C LYS A 425 30.83 1.79 -13.36
N LYS A 426 31.35 0.81 -12.61
CA LYS A 426 31.01 -0.61 -12.77
C LYS A 426 29.90 -0.98 -11.80
N SER A 427 28.81 -1.53 -12.34
CA SER A 427 27.69 -2.04 -11.54
C SER A 427 28.14 -3.24 -10.72
N THR A 428 27.89 -3.19 -9.41
CA THR A 428 28.05 -4.32 -8.47
C THR A 428 26.75 -5.06 -8.21
N ARG A 429 25.63 -4.60 -8.80
CA ARG A 429 24.27 -5.09 -8.52
C ARG A 429 24.05 -6.58 -8.79
N LYS A 430 24.86 -7.18 -9.67
CA LYS A 430 24.79 -8.60 -10.01
C LYS A 430 25.48 -9.51 -8.99
N LEU A 431 26.41 -8.98 -8.20
CA LEU A 431 27.08 -9.75 -7.15
C LEU A 431 26.09 -10.10 -6.03
N PRO A 432 26.26 -11.21 -5.28
CA PRO A 432 25.48 -11.49 -4.08
C PRO A 432 25.72 -10.43 -2.98
N PHE A 433 24.81 -10.30 -2.02
CA PHE A 433 24.96 -9.35 -0.93
C PHE A 433 26.11 -9.75 0.02
N TYR A 434 26.12 -11.02 0.43
CA TYR A 434 27.07 -11.63 1.36
C TYR A 434 27.92 -12.70 0.66
N SER A 435 29.09 -13.02 1.21
CA SER A 435 30.03 -13.97 0.62
C SER A 435 29.66 -15.43 0.94
N LYS A 436 29.84 -16.32 -0.04
CA LYS A 436 29.87 -17.78 0.13
C LYS A 436 31.32 -18.28 0.18
N GLU A 437 31.58 -19.22 1.06
CA GLU A 437 32.79 -20.05 1.03
C GLU A 437 32.68 -21.08 -0.12
N LYS A 438 33.72 -21.21 -0.94
CA LYS A 438 33.83 -22.25 -1.96
C LYS A 438 35.13 -23.02 -1.77
N GLU A 439 35.02 -24.35 -1.66
CA GLU A 439 36.18 -25.24 -1.78
C GLU A 439 36.61 -25.32 -3.24
N VAL A 440 37.87 -24.95 -3.52
CA VAL A 440 38.47 -25.13 -4.84
C VAL A 440 39.30 -26.40 -4.82
N SER A 441 38.79 -27.46 -5.45
CA SER A 441 39.50 -28.74 -5.57
C SER A 441 40.49 -28.70 -6.75
N ASP A 442 41.71 -28.23 -6.50
CA ASP A 442 42.86 -28.45 -7.39
C ASP A 442 44.10 -28.83 -6.53
N GLY A 443 44.03 -29.97 -5.83
CA GLY A 443 45.13 -30.56 -5.05
C GLY A 443 44.69 -31.20 -3.72
N ASP A 444 45.57 -32.01 -3.12
CA ASP A 444 45.33 -32.80 -1.88
C ASP A 444 45.14 -31.94 -0.61
N GLU A 445 45.10 -30.60 -0.71
CA GLU A 445 44.67 -29.67 0.33
C GLU A 445 43.72 -28.65 -0.30
N GLY A 446 42.41 -28.81 -0.09
CA GLY A 446 41.40 -27.89 -0.65
C GLY A 446 41.50 -26.50 -0.04
N GLU A 447 41.77 -25.48 -0.85
CA GLU A 447 41.80 -24.08 -0.41
C GLU A 447 40.35 -23.53 -0.42
N ILE A 448 39.89 -23.02 0.73
CA ILE A 448 38.59 -22.35 0.84
C ILE A 448 38.76 -20.89 0.36
N ILE A 449 38.09 -20.53 -0.73
CA ILE A 449 38.09 -19.16 -1.27
C ILE A 449 36.72 -18.52 -1.07
N GLU A 450 36.69 -17.34 -0.43
CA GLU A 450 35.47 -16.53 -0.33
C GLU A 450 35.12 -15.88 -1.67
N THR A 451 33.86 -16.00 -2.06
CA THR A 451 33.33 -15.31 -3.24
C THR A 451 33.22 -13.80 -3.04
N GLU A 452 33.43 -13.02 -4.12
CA GLU A 452 33.19 -11.57 -4.07
C GLU A 452 31.73 -11.26 -3.76
N SER A 453 31.50 -10.33 -2.82
CA SER A 453 30.16 -9.89 -2.43
C SER A 453 30.06 -8.37 -2.33
N ARG A 454 28.83 -7.84 -2.37
CA ARG A 454 28.58 -6.39 -2.24
C ARG A 454 28.97 -5.89 -0.84
N TYR A 455 28.74 -6.67 0.22
CA TYR A 455 29.12 -6.29 1.58
C TYR A 455 30.63 -6.14 1.76
N LEU A 456 31.44 -7.07 1.22
CA LEU A 456 32.91 -6.93 1.22
C LEU A 456 33.38 -5.70 0.42
N LYS A 457 32.81 -5.48 -0.78
CA LYS A 457 33.12 -4.29 -1.60
C LYS A 457 32.73 -2.99 -0.88
N LEU A 458 31.63 -3.00 -0.13
CA LEU A 458 31.18 -1.86 0.66
C LEU A 458 32.14 -1.55 1.81
N GLY A 459 32.61 -2.58 2.53
CA GLY A 459 33.62 -2.43 3.59
C GLY A 459 34.93 -1.82 3.05
N ASP A 460 35.46 -2.38 1.96
CA ASP A 460 36.66 -1.86 1.28
C ASP A 460 36.46 -0.41 0.81
N PHE A 461 35.28 -0.09 0.27
CA PHE A 461 34.94 1.28 -0.14
C PHE A 461 34.99 2.25 1.03
N ILE A 462 34.33 1.95 2.15
CA ILE A 462 34.28 2.82 3.32
C ILE A 462 35.67 3.01 3.94
N GLN A 463 36.48 1.95 4.00
CA GLN A 463 37.86 2.03 4.48
C GLN A 463 38.74 2.94 3.61
N LYS A 464 38.59 2.86 2.28
CA LYS A 464 39.35 3.67 1.30
C LYS A 464 38.80 5.08 1.08
N LEU A 465 37.59 5.37 1.56
CA LEU A 465 36.88 6.62 1.27
C LEU A 465 37.71 7.85 1.67
N ASP A 466 38.42 7.77 2.80
CA ASP A 466 39.26 8.84 3.34
C ASP A 466 38.62 10.23 3.18
N ALA A 467 37.36 10.35 3.62
CA ALA A 467 36.59 11.57 3.44
C ALA A 467 37.27 12.74 4.18
N ILE A 468 37.45 13.86 3.47
CA ILE A 468 38.06 15.10 3.97
C ILE A 468 37.10 16.27 3.75
N SER A 469 37.15 17.25 4.66
CA SER A 469 36.31 18.45 4.54
C SER A 469 36.75 19.30 3.35
N ILE A 470 35.79 19.84 2.60
CA ILE A 470 36.07 20.84 1.55
C ILE A 470 36.69 22.14 2.09
N LEU A 471 36.60 22.37 3.41
CA LEU A 471 37.19 23.54 4.07
C LEU A 471 38.63 23.30 4.54
N ASP A 472 39.12 22.06 4.53
CA ASP A 472 40.47 21.74 4.97
C ASP A 472 41.49 22.10 3.88
N LYS A 473 42.14 23.26 4.05
CA LYS A 473 43.16 23.78 3.13
C LYS A 473 44.53 23.12 3.28
N SER A 474 44.74 22.30 4.33
CA SER A 474 46.02 21.62 4.54
C SER A 474 46.31 20.56 3.46
N HIS A 475 45.26 20.11 2.75
CA HIS A 475 45.35 19.15 1.66
C HIS A 475 45.76 19.73 0.29
N ASP A 476 45.94 21.05 0.17
CA ASP A 476 46.50 21.69 -1.03
C ASP A 476 48.04 21.72 -1.01
N GLN A 477 48.68 21.18 0.04
CA GLN A 477 50.13 21.08 0.16
C GLN A 477 50.65 19.73 -0.39
N GLU A 478 51.86 19.72 -0.96
CA GLU A 478 52.47 18.53 -1.59
C GLU A 478 52.74 17.37 -0.61
N VAL A 479 52.79 17.64 0.70
CA VAL A 479 53.05 16.63 1.74
C VAL A 479 51.75 16.34 2.49
N LYS A 480 51.29 15.08 2.49
CA LYS A 480 50.14 14.64 3.28
C LYS A 480 50.45 14.82 4.78
N PRO A 481 49.66 15.61 5.54
CA PRO A 481 49.85 15.70 6.98
C PRO A 481 49.50 14.38 7.68
N ASP A 482 50.23 14.04 8.75
CA ASP A 482 50.06 12.79 9.52
C ASP A 482 48.69 12.66 10.22
N LYS A 483 47.94 13.77 10.37
CA LYS A 483 46.58 13.81 10.92
C LYS A 483 45.72 14.82 10.16
N LYS A 484 44.45 14.46 9.92
CA LYS A 484 43.43 15.38 9.37
C LYS A 484 43.29 16.59 10.29
N GLN A 485 43.39 17.81 9.76
CA GLN A 485 43.22 19.03 10.56
C GLN A 485 41.74 19.33 10.82
N MET A 486 40.85 18.97 9.90
CA MET A 486 39.40 19.13 10.06
C MET A 486 38.62 17.85 9.71
N SER A 487 37.64 17.51 10.55
CA SER A 487 36.66 16.45 10.26
C SER A 487 35.82 16.81 9.02
N SER A 488 35.46 15.80 8.21
CA SER A 488 34.55 15.92 7.05
C SER A 488 33.17 16.49 7.41
N GLY A 489 32.80 16.51 8.70
CA GLY A 489 31.48 16.94 9.18
C GLY A 489 30.39 15.86 9.03
N VAL A 490 30.72 14.74 8.36
CA VAL A 490 29.87 13.55 8.22
C VAL A 490 30.69 12.31 8.52
N ARG A 491 30.17 11.43 9.36
CA ARG A 491 30.79 10.15 9.69
C ARG A 491 30.22 9.05 8.80
N PHE A 492 31.04 8.47 7.94
CA PHE A 492 30.65 7.36 7.07
C PHE A 492 30.96 6.04 7.78
N GLN A 493 29.98 5.16 7.85
CA GLN A 493 30.12 3.82 8.43
C GLN A 493 29.34 2.80 7.62
N ILE A 494 29.69 1.54 7.78
CA ILE A 494 28.89 0.41 7.30
C ILE A 494 27.88 0.03 8.39
N LYS A 495 26.67 -0.39 8.01
CA LYS A 495 25.75 -1.06 8.94
C LYS A 495 26.27 -2.46 9.25
N GLU A 496 26.14 -2.86 10.51
CA GLU A 496 26.49 -4.22 10.93
C GLU A 496 25.36 -5.17 10.54
N PHE A 497 25.69 -6.23 9.82
CA PHE A 497 24.76 -7.31 9.49
C PHE A 497 25.12 -8.57 10.26
N GLU A 498 24.09 -9.24 10.78
CA GLU A 498 24.19 -10.62 11.23
C GLU A 498 23.74 -11.53 10.08
N ALA A 499 24.50 -12.58 9.81
CA ALA A 499 24.18 -13.59 8.80
C ALA A 499 23.96 -14.94 9.49
N THR A 500 23.07 -15.75 8.94
CA THR A 500 22.84 -17.13 9.40
C THR A 500 24.11 -17.97 9.25
N SER A 501 24.38 -18.84 10.22
CA SER A 501 25.49 -19.79 10.21
C SER A 501 25.05 -21.12 10.83
N ASP A 502 25.93 -22.14 10.80
CA ASP A 502 25.68 -23.45 11.44
C ASP A 502 25.34 -23.36 12.94
N ILE A 503 25.70 -22.25 13.60
CA ILE A 503 25.55 -22.04 15.05
C ILE A 503 24.47 -20.98 15.36
N ASN A 504 24.14 -20.11 14.41
CA ASN A 504 23.19 -19.01 14.57
C ASN A 504 22.13 -19.05 13.49
N ASP A 505 20.90 -19.39 13.87
CA ASP A 505 19.74 -19.20 13.02
C ASP A 505 19.33 -17.71 12.93
N ILE A 506 18.39 -17.42 12.03
CA ILE A 506 17.95 -16.03 11.80
C ILE A 506 17.34 -15.40 13.04
N PHE A 507 16.67 -16.17 13.92
CA PHE A 507 16.01 -15.66 15.12
C PHE A 507 17.04 -15.24 16.17
N LYS A 508 18.09 -16.03 16.36
CA LYS A 508 19.23 -15.68 17.20
C LYS A 508 19.98 -14.46 16.65
N CYS A 509 20.12 -14.34 15.34
CA CYS A 509 20.64 -13.13 14.70
C CYS A 509 19.76 -11.91 15.01
N CYS A 510 18.44 -12.03 14.93
CA CYS A 510 17.51 -10.96 15.31
C CYS A 510 17.64 -10.58 16.79
N ASN A 511 17.74 -11.58 17.68
CA ASN A 511 17.95 -11.37 19.11
C ASN A 511 19.27 -10.63 19.39
N ASN A 512 20.35 -10.97 18.68
CA ASN A 512 21.63 -10.27 18.79
C ASN A 512 21.48 -8.78 18.42
N VAL A 513 20.82 -8.48 17.31
CA VAL A 513 20.60 -7.08 16.86
C VAL A 513 19.75 -6.32 17.87
N LEU A 514 18.61 -6.88 18.30
CA LEU A 514 17.71 -6.23 19.25
C LEU A 514 18.32 -6.10 20.65
N SER A 515 19.15 -7.05 21.08
CA SER A 515 19.92 -6.92 22.32
C SER A 515 20.89 -5.75 22.25
N ARG A 516 21.56 -5.52 21.10
CA ARG A 516 22.43 -4.33 20.91
C ARG A 516 21.63 -3.02 20.95
N VAL A 517 20.39 -3.03 20.47
CA VAL A 517 19.45 -1.90 20.59
C VAL A 517 19.12 -1.64 22.06
N ASN A 518 18.69 -2.67 22.79
CA ASN A 518 18.30 -2.58 24.19
C ASN A 518 19.46 -2.21 25.13
N ASP A 519 20.67 -2.69 24.84
CA ASP A 519 21.92 -2.29 25.53
C ASP A 519 22.35 -0.86 25.20
N GLY A 520 21.65 -0.17 24.28
CA GLY A 520 21.95 1.19 23.88
C GLY A 520 23.24 1.35 23.09
N ARG A 521 23.70 0.30 22.40
CA ARG A 521 24.94 0.33 21.59
C ARG A 521 24.82 1.21 20.34
N PHE A 522 23.61 1.36 19.82
CA PHE A 522 23.33 2.35 18.79
C PHE A 522 23.18 3.73 19.43
N GLU A 523 23.86 4.73 18.87
CA GLU A 523 23.73 6.12 19.30
C GLU A 523 22.42 6.76 18.81
N TYR A 524 21.76 6.17 17.82
CA TYR A 524 20.54 6.68 17.18
C TYR A 524 19.31 5.80 17.48
N GLU A 525 18.13 6.35 17.22
CA GLU A 525 16.86 5.65 17.34
C GLU A 525 16.66 4.59 16.24
N THR A 526 16.08 3.46 16.62
CA THR A 526 15.78 2.34 15.71
C THR A 526 14.32 1.95 15.82
N ASP A 527 13.65 1.66 14.71
CA ASP A 527 12.20 1.37 14.66
C ASP A 527 11.88 -0.03 14.09
N GLY A 528 12.84 -0.95 14.10
CA GLY A 528 12.65 -2.34 13.68
C GLY A 528 13.89 -3.00 13.09
N LEU A 529 13.67 -3.97 12.21
CA LEU A 529 14.71 -4.79 11.55
C LEU A 529 14.55 -4.75 10.03
N ILE A 530 15.67 -4.88 9.32
CA ILE A 530 15.72 -5.05 7.86
C ILE A 530 16.33 -6.41 7.53
N PHE A 531 15.65 -7.17 6.68
CA PHE A 531 16.09 -8.45 6.16
C PHE A 531 16.48 -8.31 4.70
N THR A 532 17.72 -8.69 4.40
CA THR A 532 18.29 -8.64 3.05
C THR A 532 18.72 -10.05 2.67
N PRO A 533 18.30 -10.57 1.50
CA PRO A 533 18.70 -11.90 1.06
C PRO A 533 20.21 -11.91 0.80
N ALA A 534 20.90 -12.89 1.38
CA ALA A 534 22.36 -12.97 1.40
C ALA A 534 22.92 -13.15 -0.01
N TYR A 535 22.29 -13.98 -0.85
CA TYR A 535 22.92 -14.45 -2.10
C TYR A 535 22.24 -13.97 -3.38
N LEU A 536 21.21 -13.12 -3.27
CA LEU A 536 20.51 -12.58 -4.43
C LEU A 536 21.17 -11.29 -4.97
N PRO A 537 21.13 -11.07 -6.30
CA PRO A 537 21.48 -9.78 -6.90
C PRO A 537 20.43 -8.72 -6.52
N VAL A 538 20.81 -7.44 -6.57
CA VAL A 538 19.95 -6.32 -6.11
C VAL A 538 18.62 -6.30 -6.86
N GLY A 539 17.52 -6.59 -6.16
CA GLY A 539 16.18 -6.63 -6.74
C GLY A 539 15.87 -7.87 -7.60
N GLY A 540 16.75 -8.89 -7.58
CA GLY A 540 16.55 -10.13 -8.32
C GLY A 540 15.83 -11.22 -7.53
N THR A 541 15.54 -12.34 -8.19
CA THR A 541 14.74 -13.45 -7.64
C THR A 541 15.46 -14.80 -7.64
N MET A 542 16.68 -14.86 -8.20
CA MET A 542 17.52 -16.06 -8.31
C MET A 542 18.98 -15.66 -8.11
N GLU A 543 19.80 -16.50 -7.46
CA GLU A 543 21.20 -16.18 -7.11
C GLU A 543 22.06 -15.83 -8.34
N ASP A 544 21.97 -16.63 -9.40
CA ASP A 544 22.69 -16.39 -10.67
C ASP A 544 21.87 -15.54 -11.66
N GLY A 545 20.81 -14.90 -11.18
CA GLY A 545 19.89 -14.11 -12.00
C GLY A 545 20.42 -12.73 -12.40
N GLU A 546 19.64 -12.02 -13.21
CA GLU A 546 19.87 -10.60 -13.47
C GLU A 546 19.30 -9.74 -12.34
N PRO A 547 19.92 -8.59 -12.01
CA PRO A 547 19.39 -7.68 -11.01
C PRO A 547 18.05 -7.08 -11.47
N GLY A 548 17.27 -6.58 -10.50
CA GLY A 548 15.97 -5.97 -10.74
C GLY A 548 16.00 -4.70 -11.61
N PRO A 549 14.84 -4.10 -11.89
CA PRO A 549 14.74 -2.93 -12.76
C PRO A 549 15.57 -1.75 -12.25
N LEU A 550 16.06 -0.92 -13.18
CA LEU A 550 16.83 0.31 -12.87
C LEU A 550 15.96 1.47 -12.39
N TYR A 551 14.66 1.23 -12.20
CA TYR A 551 13.68 2.22 -11.74
C TYR A 551 13.18 1.85 -10.35
N LYS A 552 12.63 2.84 -9.65
CA LYS A 552 12.06 2.68 -8.31
C LYS A 552 11.07 1.52 -8.31
N SER A 553 11.39 0.50 -7.53
CA SER A 553 10.66 -0.77 -7.44
C SER A 553 10.65 -1.27 -6.00
N THR A 554 9.83 -2.28 -5.74
CA THR A 554 9.82 -3.01 -4.47
C THR A 554 10.41 -4.40 -4.72
N TRP A 555 11.21 -4.91 -3.79
CA TRP A 555 11.89 -6.19 -3.90
C TRP A 555 11.20 -7.23 -3.03
N ASP A 556 10.55 -8.21 -3.68
CA ASP A 556 9.73 -9.25 -3.04
C ASP A 556 10.50 -10.12 -2.02
N PHE A 557 11.84 -10.13 -2.08
CA PHE A 557 12.73 -10.88 -1.17
C PHE A 557 13.40 -9.98 -0.12
N SER A 558 13.19 -8.66 -0.11
CA SER A 558 13.71 -7.80 0.95
C SER A 558 12.58 -7.44 1.89
N PHE A 559 12.76 -7.70 3.19
CA PHE A 559 11.72 -7.46 4.18
C PHE A 559 12.11 -6.39 5.19
N LYS A 560 11.10 -5.71 5.73
CA LYS A 560 11.19 -4.86 6.91
C LYS A 560 10.23 -5.41 7.95
N TRP A 561 10.70 -5.55 9.18
CA TRP A 561 9.86 -5.82 10.33
C TRP A 561 9.83 -4.58 11.21
N LYS A 562 8.66 -4.26 11.76
CA LYS A 562 8.49 -3.23 12.76
C LYS A 562 7.78 -3.83 13.97
N PRO A 563 8.12 -3.41 15.20
CA PRO A 563 7.32 -3.71 16.36
C PRO A 563 5.84 -3.34 16.10
N PRO A 564 4.86 -4.18 16.52
CA PRO A 564 3.45 -4.00 16.18
C PRO A 564 2.89 -2.61 16.48
N GLN A 565 3.36 -1.98 17.55
CA GLN A 565 2.99 -0.63 17.98
C GLN A 565 3.39 0.50 17.01
N TYR A 566 4.30 0.24 16.07
CA TYR A 566 4.79 1.22 15.09
C TYR A 566 4.21 1.02 13.68
N ASN A 567 3.22 0.13 13.51
CA ASN A 567 2.52 -0.03 12.25
C ASN A 567 1.55 1.13 12.00
N THR A 568 1.65 1.75 10.82
CA THR A 568 0.83 2.91 10.43
C THR A 568 0.30 2.79 9.00
N ILE A 569 -0.78 3.51 8.70
CA ILE A 569 -1.33 3.65 7.35
C ILE A 569 -1.59 5.15 7.07
N ASP A 570 -1.13 5.61 5.91
CA ASP A 570 -1.39 6.94 5.40
C ASP A 570 -2.74 6.96 4.65
N PHE A 571 -3.74 7.65 5.18
CA PHE A 571 -5.07 7.78 4.58
C PHE A 571 -5.32 9.19 4.03
N LEU A 572 -6.02 9.27 2.91
CA LEU A 572 -6.71 10.50 2.51
C LEU A 572 -7.99 10.64 3.34
N VAL A 573 -8.15 11.75 4.03
CA VAL A 573 -9.30 11.96 4.93
C VAL A 573 -10.40 12.80 4.27
N SER A 574 -11.64 12.38 4.49
CA SER A 574 -12.85 13.17 4.22
C SER A 574 -13.77 13.13 5.42
N ILE A 575 -14.68 14.09 5.53
CA ILE A 575 -15.55 14.24 6.71
C ILE A 575 -16.97 13.79 6.32
N GLN A 576 -17.60 12.98 7.18
CA GLN A 576 -18.99 12.58 6.98
C GLN A 576 -19.91 13.81 7.00
N LYS A 577 -20.72 13.96 5.95
CA LYS A 577 -21.66 15.08 5.78
C LYS A 577 -23.10 14.68 6.14
N ASP A 578 -23.91 15.65 6.52
CA ASP A 578 -25.36 15.51 6.69
C ASP A 578 -26.13 15.64 5.36
N THR A 579 -27.47 15.58 5.41
CA THR A 579 -28.33 15.71 4.22
C THR A 579 -28.23 17.08 3.54
N ASN A 580 -27.71 18.10 4.24
CA ASN A 580 -27.50 19.45 3.74
C ASN A 580 -26.04 19.68 3.30
N ASN A 581 -25.24 18.61 3.21
CA ASN A 581 -23.83 18.64 2.86
C ASN A 581 -22.94 19.43 3.85
N GLN A 582 -23.36 19.54 5.12
CA GLN A 582 -22.58 20.14 6.21
C GLN A 582 -21.88 19.05 7.04
N ASP A 583 -20.76 19.41 7.68
CA ASP A 583 -20.04 18.50 8.57
C ASP A 583 -20.93 18.01 9.71
N LYS A 584 -21.09 16.70 9.83
CA LYS A 584 -21.89 16.11 10.89
C LYS A 584 -21.08 16.09 12.20
N ILE A 585 -21.58 16.80 13.21
CA ILE A 585 -21.00 16.86 14.56
C ILE A 585 -21.85 16.03 15.51
N TYR A 586 -21.20 15.17 16.28
CA TYR A 586 -21.83 14.31 17.28
C TYR A 586 -21.41 14.74 18.68
N ASN A 587 -22.25 14.46 19.68
CA ASN A 587 -22.03 14.79 21.09
C ASN A 587 -21.94 13.50 21.91
N VAL A 588 -20.95 13.39 22.80
CA VAL A 588 -20.83 12.32 23.79
C VAL A 588 -21.39 12.83 25.12
N PHE A 589 -22.40 12.15 25.65
CA PHE A 589 -22.93 12.39 26.99
C PHE A 589 -22.36 11.32 27.94
N GLU A 590 -21.65 11.71 29.00
CA GLU A 590 -21.23 10.77 30.05
C GLU A 590 -22.43 10.46 30.97
N ASP A 591 -22.84 9.18 31.04
CA ASP A 591 -23.88 8.74 31.97
C ASP A 591 -23.43 8.90 33.43
N GLY A 592 -24.20 9.65 34.22
CA GLY A 592 -24.11 9.63 35.69
C GLY A 592 -23.44 10.81 36.39
N ARG A 593 -23.13 11.93 35.70
CA ARG A 593 -22.67 13.18 36.37
C ARG A 593 -23.75 14.26 36.36
N GLN A 594 -24.05 14.79 37.55
CA GLN A 594 -25.06 15.84 37.77
C GLN A 594 -24.84 17.04 36.85
N THR A 595 -25.93 17.49 36.21
CA THR A 595 -26.07 18.64 35.31
C THR A 595 -25.85 20.01 35.98
N GLN A 596 -25.14 20.09 37.11
CA GLN A 596 -24.95 21.33 37.88
C GLN A 596 -23.55 21.95 37.80
N SER A 597 -22.61 21.35 37.07
CA SER A 597 -21.34 22.00 36.72
C SER A 597 -21.18 22.00 35.20
N GLY A 598 -21.04 23.18 34.60
CA GLY A 598 -20.90 23.40 33.15
C GLY A 598 -19.64 22.77 32.54
N ASN A 599 -19.57 21.44 32.54
CA ASN A 599 -18.52 20.68 31.88
C ASN A 599 -18.83 20.56 30.39
N PRO A 600 -17.81 20.66 29.52
CA PRO A 600 -17.98 20.69 28.08
C PRO A 600 -18.52 19.35 27.58
N VAL A 601 -19.58 19.40 26.78
CA VAL A 601 -20.01 18.26 25.96
C VAL A 601 -18.87 17.93 25.01
N THR A 602 -18.29 16.73 25.12
CA THR A 602 -17.26 16.29 24.18
C THR A 602 -17.89 16.07 22.81
N GLN A 603 -17.43 16.84 21.81
CA GLN A 603 -17.95 16.76 20.45
C GLN A 603 -16.95 16.01 19.56
N TYR A 604 -17.44 15.30 18.55
CA TYR A 604 -16.58 14.60 17.59
C TYR A 604 -17.13 14.66 16.16
N LYS A 605 -16.23 14.46 15.18
CA LYS A 605 -16.57 14.24 13.77
C LYS A 605 -16.18 12.82 13.35
N THR A 606 -16.89 12.27 12.38
CA THR A 606 -16.53 10.98 11.75
C THR A 606 -15.82 11.23 10.43
N LEU A 607 -14.62 10.70 10.30
CA LEU A 607 -13.81 10.68 9.09
C LEU A 607 -14.09 9.41 8.28
N ILE A 608 -14.01 9.54 6.95
CA ILE A 608 -13.98 8.45 5.98
C ILE A 608 -12.55 8.39 5.42
N LEU A 609 -11.87 7.30 5.73
CA LEU A 609 -10.47 7.03 5.40
C LEU A 609 -10.36 6.35 4.04
N HIS A 610 -9.64 6.99 3.12
CA HIS A 610 -9.47 6.53 1.75
C HIS A 610 -8.05 6.06 1.45
N CYS A 611 -7.93 5.05 0.59
CA CYS A 611 -6.68 4.59 0.01
C CYS A 611 -6.68 4.77 -1.51
N GLY A 612 -5.48 4.88 -2.09
CA GLY A 612 -5.33 4.90 -3.53
C GLY A 612 -5.56 3.52 -4.15
N TYR A 613 -6.50 3.42 -5.08
CA TYR A 613 -6.95 2.16 -5.64
C TYR A 613 -6.99 2.17 -7.15
N ASP A 614 -6.42 1.15 -7.77
CA ASP A 614 -6.47 0.87 -9.20
C ASP A 614 -6.97 -0.57 -9.37
N GLN A 615 -8.18 -0.72 -9.94
CA GLN A 615 -8.83 -2.03 -10.10
C GLN A 615 -7.99 -3.00 -10.95
N SER A 616 -7.19 -2.49 -11.90
CA SER A 616 -6.34 -3.34 -12.74
C SER A 616 -5.18 -3.97 -11.96
N LYS A 617 -4.73 -3.30 -10.89
CA LYS A 617 -3.61 -3.75 -10.04
C LYS A 617 -4.08 -4.43 -8.77
N HIS A 618 -5.20 -3.98 -8.19
CA HIS A 618 -5.66 -4.39 -6.87
C HIS A 618 -6.83 -5.39 -6.90
N GLY A 619 -7.36 -5.75 -8.07
CA GLY A 619 -8.54 -6.64 -8.19
C GLY A 619 -9.84 -5.94 -7.79
N TYR A 620 -10.97 -6.64 -7.76
CA TYR A 620 -12.25 -6.13 -7.28
C TYR A 620 -12.27 -6.02 -5.75
N LEU A 621 -12.84 -4.94 -5.21
CA LEU A 621 -13.04 -4.79 -3.76
C LEU A 621 -13.88 -5.92 -3.15
N ASN A 622 -15.05 -6.21 -3.74
CA ASN A 622 -15.91 -7.32 -3.31
C ASN A 622 -16.66 -7.92 -4.51
N PRO A 623 -16.05 -8.86 -5.26
CA PRO A 623 -16.63 -9.39 -6.48
C PRO A 623 -17.92 -10.19 -6.24
N CYS A 624 -18.01 -10.96 -5.15
CA CYS A 624 -19.21 -11.74 -4.85
C CYS A 624 -20.39 -10.86 -4.45
N ALA A 625 -20.17 -9.79 -3.67
CA ALA A 625 -21.21 -8.83 -3.36
C ALA A 625 -21.76 -8.15 -4.63
N GLN A 626 -20.89 -7.82 -5.60
CA GLN A 626 -21.34 -7.27 -6.89
C GLN A 626 -22.25 -8.23 -7.65
N ILE A 627 -21.89 -9.52 -7.70
CA ILE A 627 -22.74 -10.56 -8.34
C ILE A 627 -24.09 -10.64 -7.62
N ILE A 628 -24.09 -10.71 -6.29
CA ILE A 628 -25.29 -10.83 -5.45
C ILE A 628 -26.20 -9.60 -5.60
N GLN A 629 -25.63 -8.40 -5.66
CA GLN A 629 -26.36 -7.14 -5.83
C GLN A 629 -26.81 -6.91 -7.27
N GLY A 630 -26.30 -7.67 -8.24
CA GLY A 630 -26.61 -7.50 -9.66
C GLY A 630 -25.82 -6.36 -10.32
N ASP A 631 -24.78 -5.85 -9.65
CA ASP A 631 -23.91 -4.78 -10.13
C ASP A 631 -22.87 -5.33 -11.12
N LEU A 632 -23.35 -5.81 -12.26
CA LEU A 632 -22.52 -6.43 -13.29
C LEU A 632 -21.88 -5.37 -14.20
N PRO A 633 -20.60 -5.50 -14.55
CA PRO A 633 -19.92 -4.55 -15.43
C PRO A 633 -20.48 -4.60 -16.87
N ASN A 634 -20.75 -3.42 -17.46
CA ASN A 634 -21.19 -3.27 -18.86
C ASN A 634 -19.99 -2.98 -19.80
N GLU A 635 -20.15 -3.24 -21.12
CA GLU A 635 -19.12 -3.07 -22.17
C GLU A 635 -18.49 -1.65 -22.25
N SER A 636 -19.14 -0.64 -21.68
CA SER A 636 -18.82 0.77 -21.90
C SER A 636 -17.85 1.36 -20.88
N ASN A 637 -16.59 0.90 -20.84
CA ASN A 637 -15.44 1.71 -20.39
C ASN A 637 -14.11 0.92 -20.45
N TYR A 638 -13.74 0.41 -21.63
CA TYR A 638 -12.38 -0.10 -21.85
C TYR A 638 -11.34 1.05 -21.89
N ASP A 639 -11.79 2.30 -22.11
CA ASP A 639 -10.97 3.49 -22.31
C ASP A 639 -10.88 4.42 -21.09
N ASP A 640 -11.38 4.02 -19.92
CA ASP A 640 -11.21 4.81 -18.69
C ASP A 640 -9.77 4.63 -18.17
N ARG A 641 -8.82 5.32 -18.84
CA ARG A 641 -7.37 5.28 -18.57
C ARG A 641 -6.99 5.91 -17.22
N ASP A 642 -7.97 6.29 -16.41
CA ASP A 642 -7.81 6.94 -15.11
C ASP A 642 -8.20 6.02 -13.94
N GLY A 643 -7.72 4.77 -13.98
CA GLY A 643 -8.09 3.74 -12.99
C GLY A 643 -7.66 4.00 -11.54
N TYR A 644 -6.67 4.86 -11.28
CA TYR A 644 -6.19 5.15 -9.92
C TYR A 644 -7.00 6.27 -9.26
N LYS A 645 -7.83 5.91 -8.28
CA LYS A 645 -8.77 6.79 -7.56
C LYS A 645 -8.77 6.53 -6.06
N PRO A 646 -9.15 7.49 -5.22
CA PRO A 646 -9.36 7.25 -3.80
C PRO A 646 -10.63 6.40 -3.59
N VAL A 647 -10.55 5.37 -2.75
CA VAL A 647 -11.72 4.58 -2.33
C VAL A 647 -11.68 4.36 -0.82
N PRO A 648 -12.84 4.24 -0.14
CA PRO A 648 -12.87 3.88 1.28
C PRO A 648 -12.11 2.58 1.55
N PHE A 649 -11.33 2.56 2.63
CA PHE A 649 -10.55 1.38 3.00
C PHE A 649 -11.42 0.26 3.58
N GLN A 650 -11.48 -0.88 2.86
CA GLN A 650 -12.23 -2.07 3.26
C GLN A 650 -11.33 -3.31 3.20
N PRO A 651 -10.58 -3.58 4.27
CA PRO A 651 -9.62 -4.66 4.28
C PRO A 651 -10.27 -6.03 4.06
N THR A 652 -9.49 -6.95 3.50
CA THR A 652 -9.92 -8.31 3.15
C THR A 652 -9.57 -9.33 4.21
N ASN A 653 -8.42 -9.18 4.89
CA ASN A 653 -7.96 -10.12 5.92
C ASN A 653 -7.29 -9.38 7.11
N PRO A 654 -7.92 -9.37 8.31
CA PRO A 654 -9.32 -9.76 8.53
C PRO A 654 -10.27 -8.82 7.79
N SER A 655 -11.37 -9.35 7.28
CA SER A 655 -12.35 -8.54 6.55
C SER A 655 -13.12 -7.62 7.49
N MET A 656 -13.10 -6.31 7.23
CA MET A 656 -13.83 -5.34 8.05
C MET A 656 -14.40 -4.22 7.19
N VAL A 657 -15.71 -4.29 6.90
CA VAL A 657 -16.40 -3.33 6.02
C VAL A 657 -16.30 -1.89 6.52
N ASN A 658 -16.33 -1.69 7.85
CA ASN A 658 -16.35 -0.38 8.48
C ASN A 658 -14.96 0.14 8.89
N ALA A 659 -13.87 -0.51 8.47
CA ALA A 659 -12.51 -0.09 8.84
C ALA A 659 -12.14 1.32 8.34
N HIS A 660 -12.85 1.83 7.34
CA HIS A 660 -12.69 3.19 6.82
C HIS A 660 -13.28 4.28 7.73
N LEU A 661 -14.05 3.94 8.78
CA LEU A 661 -14.69 4.93 9.65
C LEU A 661 -13.82 5.22 10.87
N CYS A 662 -13.58 6.51 11.14
CA CYS A 662 -12.77 6.96 12.27
C CYS A 662 -13.39 8.19 12.94
N ASN A 663 -13.71 8.09 14.23
CA ASN A 663 -14.20 9.20 15.04
C ASN A 663 -13.02 9.98 15.63
N ILE A 664 -13.05 11.31 15.49
CA ILE A 664 -12.03 12.21 16.02
C ILE A 664 -12.70 13.29 16.87
N GLU A 665 -12.22 13.42 18.10
CA GLU A 665 -12.65 14.46 19.04
C GLU A 665 -12.29 15.86 18.52
N LEU A 666 -13.22 16.80 18.70
CA LEU A 666 -13.03 18.21 18.41
C LEU A 666 -12.39 18.92 19.60
N LYS A 667 -11.21 19.49 19.39
CA LYS A 667 -10.56 20.37 20.37
C LYS A 667 -10.98 21.81 20.10
N THR A 668 -11.24 22.57 21.17
CA THR A 668 -11.51 24.01 21.05
C THR A 668 -10.22 24.78 21.18
N HIS A 669 -9.87 25.55 20.15
CA HIS A 669 -8.73 26.46 20.17
C HIS A 669 -9.17 27.84 19.68
N ASP A 670 -8.91 28.89 20.47
CA ASP A 670 -9.29 30.29 20.17
C ASP A 670 -10.78 30.47 19.77
N GLY A 671 -11.69 29.67 20.33
CA GLY A 671 -13.13 29.71 20.05
C GLY A 671 -13.61 28.92 18.83
N TYR A 672 -12.71 28.18 18.15
CA TYR A 672 -13.03 27.33 17.00
C TYR A 672 -12.81 25.84 17.34
N SER A 673 -13.72 24.99 16.88
CA SER A 673 -13.62 23.53 16.98
C SER A 673 -12.79 22.98 15.82
N VAL A 674 -11.69 22.30 16.15
CA VAL A 674 -10.71 21.79 15.19
C VAL A 674 -10.36 20.34 15.47
N ILE A 675 -9.94 19.61 14.44
CA ILE A 675 -9.36 18.27 14.57
C ILE A 675 -7.82 18.38 14.55
N THR A 676 -7.16 17.61 15.40
CA THR A 676 -5.70 17.63 15.58
C THR A 676 -5.14 16.22 15.54
N THR A 677 -3.90 16.07 15.09
CA THR A 677 -3.13 14.84 15.27
C THR A 677 -2.65 14.70 16.72
N GLU A 678 -2.07 13.55 17.06
CA GLU A 678 -1.45 13.26 18.36
C GLU A 678 -0.31 14.25 18.67
N ASP A 679 0.48 14.61 17.66
CA ASP A 679 1.53 15.64 17.73
C ASP A 679 0.97 17.08 17.87
N GLY A 680 -0.35 17.25 17.92
CA GLY A 680 -1.02 18.54 18.08
C GLY A 680 -1.17 19.35 16.78
N GLU A 681 -0.91 18.74 15.63
CA GLU A 681 -1.00 19.40 14.33
C GLU A 681 -2.46 19.47 13.82
N TYR A 682 -2.90 20.65 13.38
CA TYR A 682 -4.24 20.82 12.80
C TYR A 682 -4.32 20.21 11.40
N PHE A 683 -5.44 19.57 11.09
CA PHE A 683 -5.73 19.08 9.74
C PHE A 683 -7.20 19.22 9.36
N GLU A 684 -7.49 19.11 8.08
CA GLU A 684 -8.82 19.25 7.49
C GLU A 684 -9.07 18.16 6.44
N GLU A 685 -10.28 18.16 5.87
CA GLU A 685 -10.63 17.32 4.72
C GLU A 685 -9.66 17.55 3.53
N ASN A 686 -9.45 16.51 2.72
CA ASN A 686 -8.50 16.49 1.59
C ASN A 686 -7.02 16.63 2.00
N MET A 687 -6.68 16.24 3.23
CA MET A 687 -5.30 16.02 3.65
C MET A 687 -4.97 14.54 3.73
N ILE A 688 -3.70 14.21 3.56
CA ILE A 688 -3.18 12.85 3.79
C ILE A 688 -2.56 12.82 5.17
N VAL A 689 -3.07 11.94 6.03
CA VAL A 689 -2.71 11.86 7.45
C VAL A 689 -2.27 10.43 7.75
N GLU A 690 -1.20 10.30 8.55
CA GLU A 690 -0.68 9.01 9.00
C GLU A 690 -1.41 8.58 10.28
N PHE A 691 -1.98 7.38 10.29
CA PHE A 691 -2.72 6.84 11.43
C PHE A 691 -2.07 5.57 11.98
N LYS A 692 -2.11 5.41 13.30
CA LYS A 692 -1.88 4.12 13.99
C LYS A 692 -3.22 3.49 14.38
N TYR A 693 -3.21 2.18 14.60
CA TYR A 693 -4.37 1.41 15.04
C TYR A 693 -4.20 0.93 16.49
N VAL A 694 -5.12 1.30 17.38
CA VAL A 694 -5.10 0.99 18.81
C VAL A 694 -6.28 0.06 19.12
N HIS A 695 -5.99 -1.20 19.47
CA HIS A 695 -7.00 -2.26 19.62
C HIS A 695 -7.91 -2.05 20.83
N GLU A 696 -7.39 -1.41 21.88
CA GLU A 696 -8.04 -1.17 23.16
C GLU A 696 -9.14 -0.10 23.07
N ASN A 697 -9.14 0.71 22.01
CA ASN A 697 -10.13 1.75 21.80
C ASN A 697 -11.48 1.18 21.34
N LYS A 698 -12.56 1.92 21.63
CA LYS A 698 -13.92 1.59 21.16
C LYS A 698 -13.96 1.52 19.63
N GLU A 699 -14.90 0.75 19.09
CA GLU A 699 -15.16 0.69 17.64
C GLU A 699 -15.30 2.10 17.04
N GLN A 700 -14.73 2.29 15.83
CA GLN A 700 -14.54 3.59 15.16
C GLN A 700 -13.57 4.58 15.84
N TRP A 701 -13.09 4.33 17.06
CA TRP A 701 -12.05 5.15 17.73
C TRP A 701 -10.66 4.51 17.70
N LYS A 702 -10.52 3.37 17.00
CA LYS A 702 -9.27 2.60 16.92
C LYS A 702 -8.19 3.28 16.09
N TRP A 703 -8.57 4.05 15.07
CA TRP A 703 -7.63 4.86 14.30
C TRP A 703 -7.27 6.15 15.03
N VAL A 704 -5.97 6.37 15.26
CA VAL A 704 -5.44 7.59 15.89
C VAL A 704 -4.50 8.30 14.92
N PRO A 705 -4.76 9.57 14.55
CA PRO A 705 -3.90 10.33 13.65
C PRO A 705 -2.62 10.78 14.36
N ILE A 706 -1.45 10.50 13.78
CA ILE A 706 -0.14 10.83 14.37
C ILE A 706 0.37 12.17 13.83
N ARG A 707 0.41 12.32 12.49
CA ARG A 707 0.93 13.52 11.81
C ARG A 707 0.35 13.73 10.42
N VAL A 708 0.43 14.96 9.91
CA VAL A 708 0.04 15.27 8.52
C VAL A 708 1.20 15.01 7.56
N ARG A 709 0.93 14.31 6.46
CA ARG A 709 1.89 14.06 5.38
C ARG A 709 1.85 15.22 4.38
N HIS A 710 2.50 16.34 4.73
CA HIS A 710 2.53 17.57 3.91
C HIS A 710 3.11 17.37 2.52
N ASP A 711 4.11 16.50 2.40
CA ASP A 711 4.70 16.11 1.13
C ASP A 711 3.64 15.52 0.19
N LYS A 712 2.87 14.53 0.67
CA LYS A 712 1.82 13.87 -0.11
C LYS A 712 0.61 14.78 -0.34
N THR A 713 0.23 15.55 0.67
CA THR A 713 -0.90 16.48 0.61
C THR A 713 -0.66 17.59 -0.41
N ALA A 714 0.56 18.11 -0.48
CA ALA A 714 0.94 19.12 -1.49
C ALA A 714 0.87 18.55 -2.91
N GLU A 715 1.28 17.30 -3.12
CA GLU A 715 1.14 16.61 -4.41
C GLU A 715 -0.34 16.50 -4.83
N LEU A 716 -1.21 16.03 -3.93
CA LEU A 716 -2.65 15.93 -4.16
C LEU A 716 -3.27 17.29 -4.52
N LYS A 717 -3.02 18.32 -3.70
CA LYS A 717 -3.54 19.69 -3.92
C LYS A 717 -2.98 20.33 -5.20
N ALA A 718 -1.82 19.87 -5.70
CA ALA A 718 -1.26 20.27 -6.99
C ALA A 718 -1.84 19.50 -8.19
N GLY A 719 -2.79 18.59 -7.98
CA GLY A 719 -3.44 17.80 -9.02
C GLY A 719 -2.70 16.50 -9.38
N LEU A 720 -1.69 16.09 -8.60
CA LEU A 720 -1.08 14.76 -8.74
C LEU A 720 -1.96 13.70 -8.07
N ARG A 721 -1.95 12.48 -8.59
CA ARG A 721 -2.77 11.37 -8.09
C ARG A 721 -2.12 10.65 -6.91
N ASN A 722 -1.93 11.35 -5.80
CA ASN A 722 -1.47 10.77 -4.54
C ASN A 722 -2.63 10.76 -3.54
N TYR A 723 -3.05 9.59 -3.07
CA TYR A 723 -4.23 9.43 -2.20
C TYR A 723 -3.87 8.68 -0.89
N GLY A 724 -2.61 8.80 -0.43
CA GLY A 724 -2.10 8.03 0.71
C GLY A 724 -1.45 6.72 0.28
N ASN A 725 -1.53 5.68 1.12
CA ASN A 725 -1.06 4.36 0.74
C ASN A 725 -1.90 3.77 -0.41
N ALA A 726 -1.23 3.02 -1.28
CA ALA A 726 -1.93 2.18 -2.24
C ALA A 726 -2.67 1.06 -1.50
N TYR A 727 -3.82 0.64 -2.02
CA TYR A 727 -4.74 -0.28 -1.36
C TYR A 727 -4.07 -1.59 -0.87
N HIS A 728 -3.20 -2.16 -1.71
CA HIS A 728 -2.45 -3.38 -1.37
C HIS A 728 -1.46 -3.19 -0.22
N VAL A 729 -0.81 -2.02 -0.15
CA VAL A 729 0.08 -1.66 0.96
C VAL A 729 -0.71 -1.48 2.25
N ALA A 730 -1.87 -0.82 2.17
CA ALA A 730 -2.76 -0.65 3.31
C ALA A 730 -3.29 -2.01 3.82
N ASN A 731 -3.69 -2.92 2.92
CA ASN A 731 -4.09 -4.29 3.28
C ASN A 731 -2.93 -5.08 3.92
N SER A 732 -1.71 -4.97 3.40
CA SER A 732 -0.53 -5.63 3.97
C SER A 732 -0.25 -5.12 5.40
N ASN A 733 -0.29 -3.80 5.61
CA ASN A 733 -0.14 -3.22 6.94
C ASN A 733 -1.29 -3.62 7.87
N TRP A 734 -2.53 -3.66 7.39
CA TRP A 734 -3.70 -4.11 8.14
C TRP A 734 -3.58 -5.57 8.59
N HIS A 735 -3.12 -6.45 7.71
CA HIS A 735 -2.84 -7.84 8.06
C HIS A 735 -1.82 -7.92 9.20
N THR A 736 -0.71 -7.19 9.11
CA THR A 736 0.32 -7.17 10.18
C THR A 736 -0.19 -6.52 11.47
N ILE A 737 -1.14 -5.59 11.42
CA ILE A 737 -1.78 -5.01 12.62
C ILE A 737 -2.56 -6.09 13.39
N HIS A 738 -3.29 -6.96 12.68
CA HIS A 738 -4.14 -8.00 13.29
C HIS A 738 -3.46 -9.34 13.52
N HIS A 739 -2.42 -9.64 12.74
CA HIS A 739 -1.59 -10.84 12.83
C HIS A 739 -0.12 -10.43 12.99
N PRO A 740 0.24 -9.73 14.08
CA PRO A 740 1.59 -9.22 14.27
C PRO A 740 2.61 -10.33 14.50
N ILE A 741 3.78 -10.18 13.90
CA ILE A 741 4.98 -10.89 14.33
C ILE A 741 5.51 -10.15 15.55
N THR A 742 5.43 -10.78 16.72
CA THR A 742 5.87 -10.19 17.98
C THR A 742 7.40 -10.18 18.12
N GLU A 743 7.92 -9.39 19.06
CA GLU A 743 9.35 -9.39 19.37
C GLU A 743 9.83 -10.76 19.88
N GLU A 744 9.00 -11.46 20.67
CA GLU A 744 9.30 -12.82 21.13
C GLU A 744 9.43 -13.80 19.95
N MET A 745 8.49 -13.78 19.00
CA MET A 745 8.52 -14.66 17.83
C MET A 745 9.78 -14.41 16.99
N ILE A 746 10.11 -13.15 16.70
CA ILE A 746 11.23 -12.83 15.80
C ILE A 746 12.60 -13.02 16.47
N THR A 747 12.68 -13.05 17.80
CA THR A 747 13.95 -13.23 18.54
C THR A 747 14.20 -14.68 18.98
N THR A 748 13.14 -15.46 19.20
CA THR A 748 13.27 -16.82 19.74
C THR A 748 12.91 -17.91 18.74
N GLY A 749 12.10 -17.60 17.72
CA GLY A 749 11.49 -18.61 16.86
C GLY A 749 10.36 -19.40 17.53
N ASN A 750 10.04 -19.12 18.80
CA ASN A 750 8.94 -19.76 19.54
C ASN A 750 7.59 -19.10 19.21
N ASN A 751 6.49 -19.78 19.54
CA ASN A 751 5.12 -19.32 19.29
C ASN A 751 4.82 -19.01 17.81
N ILE A 752 5.61 -19.57 16.88
CA ILE A 752 5.33 -19.53 15.44
C ILE A 752 4.48 -20.76 15.09
N PRO A 753 3.31 -20.61 14.45
CA PRO A 753 2.49 -21.76 14.04
C PRO A 753 3.25 -22.71 13.09
N GLU A 754 3.20 -24.03 13.34
CA GLU A 754 3.80 -25.04 12.45
C GLU A 754 3.09 -25.10 11.09
N TYR A 755 1.77 -24.88 11.09
CA TYR A 755 0.93 -24.83 9.90
C TYR A 755 0.04 -23.59 9.99
N LEU A 756 0.03 -22.79 8.93
CA LEU A 756 -1.00 -21.78 8.74
C LEU A 756 -2.24 -22.50 8.20
N GLU A 757 -3.32 -22.59 8.98
CA GLU A 757 -4.65 -22.97 8.48
C GLU A 757 -5.06 -21.97 7.39
N ASP A 758 -4.82 -22.35 6.13
CA ASP A 758 -5.14 -21.66 4.88
C ASP A 758 -5.44 -20.15 5.00
N THR A 759 -4.53 -19.40 5.65
CA THR A 759 -4.62 -17.95 5.72
C THR A 759 -4.21 -17.40 4.36
N GLU A 760 -5.20 -17.32 3.49
CA GLU A 760 -5.38 -16.44 2.33
C GLU A 760 -4.11 -15.68 1.92
N VAL A 761 -3.22 -16.37 1.20
CA VAL A 761 -2.00 -15.80 0.62
C VAL A 761 -2.38 -14.78 -0.44
N TYR A 762 -2.31 -13.51 -0.04
CA TYR A 762 -2.49 -12.35 -0.90
C TYR A 762 -1.17 -12.07 -1.63
N TYR A 763 -1.22 -12.22 -2.96
CA TYR A 763 -0.14 -11.96 -3.94
C TYR A 763 0.97 -13.00 -4.07
N ARG A 764 0.71 -14.07 -4.83
CA ARG A 764 1.65 -14.46 -5.88
C ARG A 764 0.95 -14.79 -7.19
N ASN A 765 1.08 -13.87 -8.14
CA ASN A 765 1.11 -14.25 -9.55
C ASN A 765 2.51 -14.82 -9.81
N THR A 766 2.73 -16.11 -9.58
CA THR A 766 3.94 -16.78 -10.08
C THR A 766 3.89 -16.75 -11.61
N LYS A 767 4.59 -15.76 -12.19
CA LYS A 767 4.96 -15.72 -13.61
C LYS A 767 6.06 -16.74 -13.93
N VAL A 768 6.04 -17.90 -13.28
CA VAL A 768 7.00 -18.98 -13.52
C VAL A 768 6.35 -19.95 -14.50
N GLU A 769 7.00 -20.20 -15.64
CA GLU A 769 6.55 -21.23 -16.57
C GLU A 769 6.71 -22.61 -15.94
N THR A 770 5.61 -23.25 -15.55
CA THR A 770 5.57 -24.61 -14.99
C THR A 770 5.82 -25.69 -16.05
N GLN A 771 6.41 -26.83 -15.67
CA GLN A 771 6.83 -27.88 -16.61
C GLN A 771 5.72 -28.85 -17.04
N THR A 772 4.51 -28.76 -16.46
CA THR A 772 3.34 -29.66 -16.66
C THR A 772 2.23 -29.05 -17.53
N ARG A 773 2.57 -28.11 -18.42
CA ARG A 773 1.57 -27.38 -19.20
C ARG A 773 0.81 -28.25 -20.20
N SER A 774 1.47 -29.23 -20.83
CA SER A 774 0.81 -30.12 -21.80
C SER A 774 -0.23 -31.00 -21.12
N LEU A 775 0.06 -31.52 -19.93
CA LEU A 775 -0.89 -32.26 -19.10
C LEU A 775 -2.14 -31.45 -18.77
N ARG A 776 -1.95 -30.22 -18.28
CA ARG A 776 -3.09 -29.35 -17.92
C ARG A 776 -3.92 -28.96 -19.14
N ASP A 777 -3.27 -28.71 -20.27
CA ASP A 777 -3.96 -28.45 -21.54
C ASP A 777 -4.80 -29.67 -21.95
N PHE A 778 -4.30 -30.90 -21.84
CA PHE A 778 -5.07 -32.12 -22.12
C PHE A 778 -6.29 -32.28 -21.18
N HIS A 779 -6.08 -32.20 -19.86
CA HIS A 779 -7.17 -32.32 -18.88
C HIS A 779 -8.25 -31.24 -19.10
N ASN A 780 -7.83 -30.01 -19.34
CA ASN A 780 -8.73 -28.87 -19.42
C ASN A 780 -9.40 -28.69 -20.79
N LEU A 781 -8.64 -28.82 -21.89
CA LEU A 781 -9.11 -28.51 -23.25
C LEU A 781 -9.69 -29.72 -23.98
N TYR A 782 -9.39 -30.95 -23.53
CA TYR A 782 -9.93 -32.16 -24.12
C TYR A 782 -10.87 -32.89 -23.15
N VAL A 783 -10.37 -33.41 -22.03
CA VAL A 783 -11.14 -34.27 -21.12
C VAL A 783 -12.36 -33.55 -20.54
N LYS A 784 -12.13 -32.49 -19.75
CA LYS A 784 -13.22 -31.72 -19.14
C LYS A 784 -14.13 -31.07 -20.19
N LYS A 785 -13.58 -30.65 -21.34
CA LYS A 785 -14.36 -30.09 -22.46
C LYS A 785 -15.37 -31.12 -22.98
N LYS A 786 -14.93 -32.35 -23.26
CA LYS A 786 -15.83 -33.44 -23.72
C LYS A 786 -16.85 -33.82 -22.68
N LEU A 787 -16.45 -33.99 -21.41
CA LEU A 787 -17.38 -34.37 -20.34
C LEU A 787 -18.51 -33.34 -20.17
N ILE A 788 -18.16 -32.07 -19.95
CA ILE A 788 -19.15 -31.03 -19.68
C ILE A 788 -20.02 -30.77 -20.91
N MET A 789 -19.41 -30.63 -22.09
CA MET A 789 -20.17 -30.33 -23.31
C MET A 789 -21.00 -31.51 -23.80
N GLY A 790 -20.54 -32.75 -23.59
CA GLY A 790 -21.22 -33.97 -24.05
C GLY A 790 -22.53 -34.21 -23.31
N VAL A 791 -22.59 -33.89 -22.00
CA VAL A 791 -23.80 -34.09 -21.18
C VAL A 791 -24.71 -32.86 -21.08
N SER A 792 -24.25 -31.69 -21.53
CA SER A 792 -24.98 -30.43 -21.40
C SER A 792 -25.78 -30.08 -22.65
N ASN A 793 -27.03 -29.67 -22.46
CA ASN A 793 -27.84 -29.01 -23.48
C ASN A 793 -27.89 -27.50 -23.28
N GLN A 794 -28.26 -26.78 -24.34
CA GLN A 794 -28.46 -25.34 -24.25
C GLN A 794 -29.58 -25.01 -23.25
N LYS A 795 -29.32 -24.07 -22.35
CA LYS A 795 -30.18 -23.65 -21.21
C LYS A 795 -30.27 -24.64 -20.05
N ASP A 796 -29.42 -25.65 -19.99
CA ASP A 796 -29.33 -26.49 -18.79
C ASP A 796 -28.81 -25.70 -17.59
N ASN A 797 -29.21 -26.14 -16.40
CA ASN A 797 -28.67 -25.66 -15.13
C ASN A 797 -27.63 -26.67 -14.61
N LEU A 798 -26.50 -26.18 -14.12
CA LEU A 798 -25.40 -27.01 -13.61
C LEU A 798 -25.09 -26.68 -12.14
N ILE A 799 -24.82 -27.70 -11.34
CA ILE A 799 -24.20 -27.56 -10.01
C ILE A 799 -22.79 -28.15 -10.03
N ASP A 800 -21.82 -27.44 -9.48
CA ASP A 800 -20.44 -27.91 -9.30
C ASP A 800 -20.09 -27.96 -7.81
N TYR A 801 -19.73 -29.16 -7.33
CA TYR A 801 -19.54 -29.44 -5.90
C TYR A 801 -18.15 -29.09 -5.36
N ALA A 802 -17.20 -28.77 -6.25
CA ALA A 802 -15.83 -28.38 -5.92
C ALA A 802 -15.33 -27.42 -7.01
N VAL A 803 -15.97 -26.25 -7.08
CA VAL A 803 -15.89 -25.35 -8.24
C VAL A 803 -14.51 -24.68 -8.41
N GLY A 804 -13.70 -24.69 -7.36
CA GLY A 804 -12.43 -23.99 -7.26
C GLY A 804 -12.55 -22.53 -7.67
N LYS A 805 -11.53 -22.01 -8.35
CA LYS A 805 -11.54 -20.67 -8.98
C LYS A 805 -12.35 -20.62 -10.28
N ALA A 806 -13.43 -21.40 -10.39
CA ALA A 806 -14.27 -21.52 -11.59
C ALA A 806 -13.47 -21.75 -12.89
N GLY A 807 -12.50 -22.69 -12.87
CA GLY A 807 -11.66 -23.01 -14.04
C GLY A 807 -12.47 -23.54 -15.25
N ASP A 808 -13.64 -24.09 -14.98
CA ASP A 808 -14.54 -24.65 -15.99
C ASP A 808 -15.51 -23.64 -16.61
N LEU A 809 -15.46 -22.37 -16.18
CA LEU A 809 -16.29 -21.28 -16.71
C LEU A 809 -16.31 -21.17 -18.25
N PRO A 810 -15.18 -21.27 -18.99
CA PRO A 810 -15.20 -21.26 -20.45
C PRO A 810 -16.07 -22.37 -21.07
N LYS A 811 -16.21 -23.51 -20.40
CA LYS A 811 -16.98 -24.67 -20.88
C LYS A 811 -18.46 -24.46 -20.63
N TRP A 812 -18.82 -23.85 -19.50
CA TRP A 812 -20.20 -23.45 -19.21
C TRP A 812 -20.73 -22.42 -20.22
N ILE A 813 -19.89 -21.46 -20.61
CA ILE A 813 -20.21 -20.46 -21.66
C ILE A 813 -20.44 -21.15 -23.00
N ARG A 814 -19.51 -22.02 -23.42
CA ARG A 814 -19.59 -22.73 -24.72
C ARG A 814 -20.80 -23.65 -24.81
N SER A 815 -21.16 -24.31 -23.70
CA SER A 815 -22.35 -25.17 -23.60
C SER A 815 -23.66 -24.37 -23.56
N LYS A 816 -23.59 -23.03 -23.47
CA LYS A 816 -24.74 -22.13 -23.40
C LYS A 816 -25.69 -22.50 -22.26
N LEU A 817 -25.12 -22.81 -21.10
CA LEU A 817 -25.89 -23.08 -19.89
C LEU A 817 -26.72 -21.86 -19.51
N ASN A 818 -27.83 -22.10 -18.81
CA ASN A 818 -28.69 -21.03 -18.28
C ASN A 818 -28.15 -20.53 -16.93
N PHE A 819 -27.85 -21.45 -16.02
CA PHE A 819 -27.43 -21.16 -14.66
C PHE A 819 -26.37 -22.14 -14.15
N VAL A 820 -25.43 -21.65 -13.33
CA VAL A 820 -24.40 -22.43 -12.66
C VAL A 820 -24.41 -22.11 -11.16
N PHE A 821 -24.44 -23.14 -10.32
CA PHE A 821 -24.26 -23.01 -8.88
C PHE A 821 -22.95 -23.69 -8.47
N GLY A 822 -21.98 -22.91 -8.01
CA GLY A 822 -20.66 -23.43 -7.63
C GLY A 822 -20.44 -23.39 -6.13
N ILE A 823 -19.99 -24.51 -5.57
CA ILE A 823 -19.66 -24.65 -4.15
C ILE A 823 -18.19 -25.02 -4.04
N ASP A 824 -17.46 -24.38 -3.14
CA ASP A 824 -16.10 -24.77 -2.80
C ASP A 824 -15.83 -24.63 -1.30
N VAL A 825 -15.01 -25.54 -0.77
CA VAL A 825 -14.61 -25.54 0.65
C VAL A 825 -13.59 -24.43 0.94
N SER A 826 -12.85 -23.95 -0.07
CA SER A 826 -11.89 -22.85 0.12
C SER A 826 -12.54 -21.50 -0.14
N ARG A 827 -12.48 -20.61 0.85
CA ARG A 827 -12.95 -19.23 0.72
C ARG A 827 -12.19 -18.45 -0.36
N ASP A 828 -10.87 -18.63 -0.47
CA ASP A 828 -10.04 -17.93 -1.48
C ASP A 828 -10.49 -18.29 -2.90
N ASN A 829 -10.82 -19.57 -3.14
CA ASN A 829 -11.31 -20.04 -4.43
C ASN A 829 -12.55 -19.25 -4.90
N ILE A 830 -13.42 -18.84 -3.98
CA ILE A 830 -14.63 -18.07 -4.28
C ILE A 830 -14.37 -16.55 -4.28
N HIS A 831 -13.79 -16.04 -3.20
CA HIS A 831 -13.80 -14.62 -2.85
C HIS A 831 -12.56 -13.83 -3.29
N ASN A 832 -11.49 -14.48 -3.77
CA ASN A 832 -10.26 -13.79 -4.14
C ASN A 832 -10.53 -12.63 -5.12
N SER A 833 -10.10 -11.43 -4.72
CA SER A 833 -10.35 -10.17 -5.41
C SER A 833 -9.84 -10.12 -6.86
N ILE A 834 -8.82 -10.89 -7.18
CA ILE A 834 -8.16 -10.87 -8.50
C ILE A 834 -8.64 -12.05 -9.34
N ASP A 835 -8.58 -13.26 -8.77
CA ASP A 835 -8.73 -14.49 -9.55
C ASP A 835 -9.67 -15.53 -8.92
N GLY A 836 -10.44 -15.19 -7.89
CA GLY A 836 -11.49 -16.05 -7.36
C GLY A 836 -12.63 -16.27 -8.35
N ALA A 837 -13.50 -17.24 -8.09
CA ALA A 837 -14.63 -17.60 -8.94
C ALA A 837 -15.50 -16.38 -9.29
N CYS A 838 -15.83 -15.55 -8.30
CA CYS A 838 -16.60 -14.33 -8.51
C CYS A 838 -15.84 -13.32 -9.40
N ALA A 839 -14.56 -13.07 -9.13
CA ALA A 839 -13.75 -12.13 -9.91
C ALA A 839 -13.56 -12.58 -11.36
N ARG A 840 -13.28 -13.87 -11.58
CA ARG A 840 -13.18 -14.48 -12.92
C ARG A 840 -14.50 -14.43 -13.67
N TYR A 841 -15.63 -14.67 -13.00
CA TYR A 841 -16.95 -14.52 -13.60
C TYR A 841 -17.20 -13.08 -14.09
N LEU A 842 -16.97 -12.08 -13.23
CA LEU A 842 -17.11 -10.66 -13.60
C LEU A 842 -16.17 -10.26 -14.76
N ASN A 843 -14.92 -10.74 -14.73
CA ASN A 843 -13.96 -10.51 -15.81
C ASN A 843 -14.38 -11.12 -17.15
N ASN A 844 -15.02 -12.29 -17.15
CA ASN A 844 -15.56 -12.89 -18.37
C ASN A 844 -16.86 -12.21 -18.81
N ARG A 845 -17.69 -11.72 -17.88
CA ARG A 845 -18.89 -10.94 -18.21
C ARG A 845 -18.57 -9.65 -18.97
N LYS A 846 -17.39 -9.04 -18.71
CA LYS A 846 -16.86 -7.92 -19.51
C LYS A 846 -16.48 -8.31 -20.94
N LYS A 847 -16.20 -9.58 -21.21
CA LYS A 847 -15.68 -10.09 -22.49
C LYS A 847 -16.78 -10.69 -23.38
N TYR A 848 -17.82 -11.26 -22.78
CA TYR A 848 -18.84 -12.03 -23.49
C TYR A 848 -20.25 -11.48 -23.23
N ASN A 849 -20.98 -11.18 -24.30
CA ASN A 849 -22.34 -10.63 -24.26
C ASN A 849 -23.41 -11.63 -23.81
N LYS A 850 -23.12 -12.94 -23.89
CA LYS A 850 -23.99 -14.01 -23.40
C LYS A 850 -23.15 -14.93 -22.51
N MET A 851 -23.45 -14.94 -21.23
CA MET A 851 -22.90 -15.91 -20.27
C MET A 851 -24.04 -16.56 -19.48
N PRO A 852 -23.87 -17.81 -19.03
CA PRO A 852 -24.72 -18.36 -17.97
C PRO A 852 -24.71 -17.43 -16.75
N TYR A 853 -25.84 -17.36 -16.04
CA TYR A 853 -25.82 -16.79 -14.70
C TYR A 853 -25.07 -17.73 -13.77
N ALA A 854 -24.29 -17.18 -12.83
CA ALA A 854 -23.57 -18.00 -11.88
C ALA A 854 -23.63 -17.40 -10.47
N LEU A 855 -23.85 -18.26 -9.48
CA LEU A 855 -23.71 -17.95 -8.07
C LEU A 855 -22.69 -18.90 -7.46
N PHE A 856 -21.82 -18.35 -6.62
CA PHE A 856 -20.73 -19.08 -5.99
C PHE A 856 -20.82 -18.89 -4.48
N VAL A 857 -20.66 -19.97 -3.71
CA VAL A 857 -20.80 -19.98 -2.25
C VAL A 857 -19.67 -20.77 -1.60
N HIS A 858 -19.27 -20.35 -0.41
CA HIS A 858 -18.31 -21.05 0.43
C HIS A 858 -19.03 -22.13 1.26
N GLY A 859 -18.70 -23.39 1.03
CA GLY A 859 -19.39 -24.52 1.65
C GLY A 859 -18.71 -25.88 1.47
N ASN A 860 -19.05 -26.83 2.33
CA ASN A 860 -18.60 -28.21 2.27
C ASN A 860 -19.67 -29.12 1.64
N SER A 861 -19.42 -29.61 0.42
CA SER A 861 -20.33 -30.49 -0.33
C SER A 861 -20.50 -31.90 0.26
N GLY A 862 -19.77 -32.26 1.32
CA GLY A 862 -20.02 -33.47 2.12
C GLY A 862 -21.17 -33.29 3.13
N ALA A 863 -21.52 -32.05 3.48
CA ALA A 863 -22.65 -31.73 4.37
C ALA A 863 -23.90 -31.35 3.57
N ARG A 864 -25.09 -31.30 4.18
CA ARG A 864 -26.37 -31.15 3.46
C ARG A 864 -26.51 -29.77 2.80
N ILE A 865 -26.66 -29.75 1.48
CA ILE A 865 -26.73 -28.50 0.70
C ILE A 865 -28.12 -27.85 0.78
N ARG A 866 -29.20 -28.65 0.65
CA ARG A 866 -30.57 -28.12 0.53
C ARG A 866 -31.09 -27.43 1.78
N ASP A 867 -30.70 -27.87 2.97
CA ASP A 867 -31.06 -27.23 4.24
C ASP A 867 -30.13 -26.06 4.62
N GLY A 868 -29.03 -25.91 3.86
CA GLY A 868 -28.03 -24.88 4.04
C GLY A 868 -26.99 -25.16 5.14
N THR A 869 -26.98 -26.35 5.76
CA THR A 869 -25.97 -26.73 6.76
C THR A 869 -24.58 -26.88 6.18
N ALA A 870 -24.47 -27.13 4.87
CA ALA A 870 -23.21 -27.13 4.15
C ALA A 870 -22.50 -25.77 4.08
N MET A 871 -23.19 -24.66 4.33
CA MET A 871 -22.68 -23.31 4.06
C MET A 871 -21.98 -22.71 5.28
N ASN A 872 -20.82 -22.07 5.07
CA ASN A 872 -20.00 -21.52 6.15
C ASN A 872 -20.42 -20.12 6.61
N SER A 873 -21.26 -19.41 5.85
CA SER A 873 -21.76 -18.08 6.22
C SER A 873 -23.27 -17.96 6.09
N GLU A 874 -23.88 -17.08 6.88
CA GLU A 874 -25.32 -16.80 6.80
C GLU A 874 -25.72 -16.25 5.42
N ARG A 875 -24.82 -15.52 4.75
CA ARG A 875 -25.08 -15.00 3.41
C ARG A 875 -25.09 -16.10 2.35
N ASP A 876 -24.14 -17.03 2.44
CA ASP A 876 -24.07 -18.21 1.56
C ASP A 876 -25.28 -19.10 1.79
N LYS A 877 -25.67 -19.32 3.05
CA LYS A 877 -26.88 -20.04 3.44
C LYS A 877 -28.13 -19.44 2.81
N GLN A 878 -28.32 -18.12 2.93
CA GLN A 878 -29.45 -17.41 2.30
C GLN A 878 -29.46 -17.54 0.78
N THR A 879 -28.29 -17.46 0.15
CA THR A 879 -28.15 -17.58 -1.31
C THR A 879 -28.51 -18.99 -1.76
N THR A 880 -28.01 -20.02 -1.07
CA THR A 880 -28.30 -21.43 -1.32
C THR A 880 -29.78 -21.75 -1.11
N GLN A 881 -30.37 -21.31 0.00
CA GLN A 881 -31.80 -21.47 0.28
C GLN A 881 -32.66 -20.83 -0.81
N ALA A 882 -32.30 -19.63 -1.27
CA ALA A 882 -33.00 -18.98 -2.39
C ALA A 882 -32.94 -19.81 -3.67
N VAL A 883 -31.78 -20.38 -4.03
CA VAL A 883 -31.62 -21.24 -5.22
C VAL A 883 -32.57 -22.44 -5.17
N PHE A 884 -32.78 -23.03 -3.99
CA PHE A 884 -33.71 -24.16 -3.77
C PHE A 884 -35.15 -23.75 -3.43
N GLY A 885 -35.48 -22.46 -3.43
CA GLY A 885 -36.85 -21.99 -3.20
C GLY A 885 -37.28 -21.96 -1.72
N VAL A 886 -36.34 -21.86 -0.80
CA VAL A 886 -36.56 -21.78 0.64
C VAL A 886 -36.34 -20.34 1.13
N GLY A 887 -37.19 -19.88 2.06
CA GLY A 887 -37.13 -18.53 2.62
C GLY A 887 -37.86 -17.47 1.79
N PRO A 888 -37.90 -16.20 2.23
CA PRO A 888 -38.67 -15.15 1.56
C PRO A 888 -38.02 -14.72 0.23
N LYS A 889 -38.83 -14.66 -0.84
CA LYS A 889 -38.41 -14.08 -2.14
C LYS A 889 -38.46 -12.55 -2.10
N ASP A 890 -37.53 -11.94 -1.36
CA ASP A 890 -37.42 -10.48 -1.19
C ASP A 890 -36.12 -9.94 -1.81
N LYS A 891 -36.24 -8.96 -2.71
CA LYS A 891 -35.10 -8.34 -3.41
C LYS A 891 -34.15 -7.61 -2.47
N ASN A 892 -34.64 -7.01 -1.39
CA ASN A 892 -33.81 -6.27 -0.42
C ASN A 892 -32.98 -7.21 0.45
N VAL A 893 -33.49 -8.42 0.71
CA VAL A 893 -32.80 -9.45 1.48
C VAL A 893 -31.81 -10.21 0.58
N LEU A 894 -32.27 -10.71 -0.57
CA LEU A 894 -31.48 -11.57 -1.44
C LEU A 894 -30.47 -10.80 -2.31
N GLY A 895 -30.74 -9.53 -2.62
CA GLY A 895 -30.01 -8.77 -3.62
C GLY A 895 -30.54 -8.99 -5.03
N ALA A 896 -30.33 -8.02 -5.92
CA ALA A 896 -30.94 -8.03 -7.25
C ALA A 896 -30.37 -9.09 -8.20
N GLY A 897 -29.17 -9.63 -7.91
CA GLY A 897 -28.56 -10.71 -8.67
C GLY A 897 -29.03 -12.10 -8.27
N VAL A 898 -29.41 -12.32 -7.01
CA VAL A 898 -29.94 -13.62 -6.54
C VAL A 898 -31.45 -13.72 -6.78
N TYR A 899 -32.19 -12.62 -6.60
CA TYR A 899 -33.65 -12.57 -6.71
C TYR A 899 -34.26 -13.23 -7.98
N PRO A 900 -33.70 -13.06 -9.20
CA PRO A 900 -34.23 -13.68 -10.42
C PRO A 900 -34.09 -15.20 -10.47
N HIS A 901 -33.21 -15.77 -9.64
CA HIS A 901 -32.85 -17.20 -9.63
C HIS A 901 -33.44 -17.94 -8.42
N TYR A 902 -34.41 -17.34 -7.73
CA TYR A 902 -35.14 -18.02 -6.67
C TYR A 902 -35.85 -19.27 -7.21
N ALA A 903 -35.71 -20.40 -6.51
CA ALA A 903 -36.24 -21.72 -6.85
C ALA A 903 -35.71 -22.33 -8.18
N ILE A 904 -34.63 -21.79 -8.75
CA ILE A 904 -34.08 -22.32 -10.02
C ILE A 904 -33.56 -23.77 -9.93
N GLY A 905 -33.22 -24.22 -8.71
CA GLY A 905 -32.75 -25.58 -8.40
C GLY A 905 -33.74 -26.43 -7.61
N GLU A 906 -35.01 -26.00 -7.46
CA GLU A 906 -36.05 -26.69 -6.69
C GLU A 906 -36.26 -28.16 -7.16
N ASP A 907 -36.28 -28.38 -8.47
CA ASP A 907 -36.39 -29.70 -9.10
C ASP A 907 -35.05 -30.43 -9.28
N GLY A 908 -33.95 -29.81 -8.84
CA GLY A 908 -32.59 -30.25 -9.13
C GLY A 908 -32.02 -29.72 -10.45
N PHE A 909 -30.74 -29.95 -10.66
CA PHE A 909 -29.93 -29.49 -11.78
C PHE A 909 -29.86 -30.55 -12.89
N ASN A 910 -29.76 -30.12 -14.14
CA ASN A 910 -29.61 -31.02 -15.29
C ASN A 910 -28.25 -31.74 -15.26
N VAL A 911 -27.21 -31.02 -14.83
CA VAL A 911 -25.85 -31.53 -14.76
C VAL A 911 -25.27 -31.28 -13.37
N SER A 912 -24.71 -32.32 -12.78
CA SER A 912 -23.96 -32.30 -11.53
C SER A 912 -22.50 -32.59 -11.85
N SER A 913 -21.57 -31.75 -11.40
CA SER A 913 -20.14 -31.83 -11.74
C SER A 913 -19.25 -31.89 -10.51
N CYS A 914 -18.28 -32.80 -10.50
CA CYS A 914 -17.23 -32.87 -9.48
C CYS A 914 -15.90 -33.33 -10.11
N GLN A 915 -15.06 -32.37 -10.51
CA GLN A 915 -13.85 -32.64 -11.28
C GLN A 915 -12.59 -32.62 -10.40
N PHE A 916 -11.86 -33.73 -10.33
CA PHE A 916 -10.63 -33.90 -9.53
C PHE A 916 -10.83 -33.60 -8.04
N ALA A 917 -11.96 -34.01 -7.47
CA ALA A 917 -12.29 -33.76 -6.07
C ALA A 917 -13.06 -34.88 -5.37
N ILE A 918 -13.50 -35.93 -6.09
CA ILE A 918 -14.32 -37.00 -5.48
C ILE A 918 -13.56 -37.73 -4.37
N HIS A 919 -12.24 -37.90 -4.54
CA HIS A 919 -11.39 -38.54 -3.56
C HIS A 919 -11.52 -37.90 -2.18
N TYR A 920 -11.78 -36.60 -2.05
CA TYR A 920 -11.96 -35.96 -0.73
C TYR A 920 -13.19 -36.48 0.04
N PHE A 921 -14.17 -37.09 -0.64
CA PHE A 921 -15.36 -37.65 0.02
C PHE A 921 -15.17 -39.12 0.46
N PHE A 922 -14.04 -39.76 0.14
CA PHE A 922 -13.74 -41.17 0.47
C PHE A 922 -13.05 -41.35 1.83
N GLU A 923 -13.04 -40.30 2.66
CA GLU A 923 -12.50 -40.32 4.03
C GLU A 923 -13.24 -41.32 4.94
N ASN A 924 -14.57 -41.24 5.00
CA ASN A 924 -15.39 -42.09 5.86
C ASN A 924 -16.83 -42.19 5.33
N LYS A 925 -17.61 -43.10 5.92
CA LYS A 925 -18.99 -43.39 5.49
C LYS A 925 -19.87 -42.14 5.56
N ASN A 926 -19.77 -41.33 6.62
CA ASN A 926 -20.61 -40.15 6.79
C ASN A 926 -20.36 -39.12 5.69
N THR A 927 -19.09 -38.82 5.39
CA THR A 927 -18.71 -37.89 4.34
C THR A 927 -19.18 -38.39 2.96
N LEU A 928 -18.95 -39.67 2.64
CA LEU A 928 -19.37 -40.25 1.37
C LEU A 928 -20.89 -40.23 1.22
N HIS A 929 -21.63 -40.75 2.20
CA HIS A 929 -23.09 -40.82 2.13
C HIS A 929 -23.76 -39.44 2.18
N GLY A 930 -23.15 -38.46 2.87
CA GLY A 930 -23.57 -37.06 2.81
C GLY A 930 -23.43 -36.48 1.39
N PHE A 931 -22.30 -36.71 0.74
CA PHE A 931 -22.09 -36.33 -0.66
C PHE A 931 -23.06 -37.08 -1.62
N MET A 932 -23.26 -38.39 -1.46
CA MET A 932 -24.21 -39.17 -2.27
C MET A 932 -25.65 -38.68 -2.12
N ARG A 933 -26.06 -38.29 -0.89
CA ARG A 933 -27.35 -37.66 -0.62
C ARG A 933 -27.48 -36.35 -1.40
N ASN A 934 -26.46 -35.48 -1.35
CA ASN A 934 -26.46 -34.24 -2.13
C ASN A 934 -26.59 -34.50 -3.63
N LEU A 935 -25.84 -35.47 -4.19
CA LEU A 935 -25.97 -35.84 -5.60
C LEU A 935 -27.41 -36.25 -5.95
N SER A 936 -28.02 -37.10 -5.13
CA SER A 936 -29.38 -37.58 -5.36
C SER A 936 -30.41 -36.46 -5.19
N GLU A 937 -30.28 -35.57 -4.21
CA GLU A 937 -31.24 -34.48 -3.98
C GLU A 937 -31.08 -33.31 -4.96
N CYS A 938 -29.86 -33.04 -5.41
CA CYS A 938 -29.56 -31.88 -6.25
C CYS A 938 -29.54 -32.23 -7.75
N THR A 939 -29.52 -33.50 -8.16
CA THR A 939 -29.60 -33.86 -9.60
C THR A 939 -31.04 -34.15 -10.00
N LYS A 940 -31.50 -33.59 -11.11
CA LYS A 940 -32.83 -33.85 -11.65
C LYS A 940 -32.94 -35.28 -12.22
N LEU A 941 -34.15 -35.85 -12.25
CA LEU A 941 -34.41 -37.07 -13.02
C LEU A 941 -33.98 -36.88 -14.48
N ASP A 942 -33.40 -37.92 -15.07
CA ASP A 942 -32.74 -37.90 -16.38
C ASP A 942 -31.52 -36.97 -16.49
N GLY A 943 -31.12 -36.30 -15.40
CA GLY A 943 -29.90 -35.50 -15.32
C GLY A 943 -28.65 -36.36 -15.21
N TYR A 944 -27.50 -35.73 -15.45
CA TYR A 944 -26.20 -36.39 -15.48
C TYR A 944 -25.31 -35.97 -14.32
N PHE A 945 -24.53 -36.91 -13.79
CA PHE A 945 -23.41 -36.62 -12.90
C PHE A 945 -22.09 -36.97 -13.60
N ILE A 946 -21.17 -36.01 -13.65
CA ILE A 946 -19.87 -36.15 -14.30
C ILE A 946 -18.72 -35.88 -13.33
N ALA A 947 -17.66 -36.65 -13.52
CA ALA A 947 -16.65 -36.80 -12.49
C ALA A 947 -15.29 -37.21 -13.06
N THR A 948 -14.21 -36.71 -12.45
CA THR A 948 -12.84 -37.17 -12.71
C THR A 948 -12.08 -37.35 -11.41
N THR A 949 -11.29 -38.41 -11.31
CA THR A 949 -10.43 -38.69 -10.15
C THR A 949 -9.39 -39.74 -10.53
N TYR A 950 -8.40 -39.96 -9.66
CA TYR A 950 -7.50 -41.11 -9.77
C TYR A 950 -8.27 -42.43 -9.69
N ASP A 951 -7.85 -43.38 -10.51
CA ASP A 951 -8.30 -44.76 -10.44
C ASP A 951 -7.61 -45.47 -9.27
N GLY A 952 -8.40 -45.86 -8.26
CA GLY A 952 -7.88 -46.40 -7.00
C GLY A 952 -7.03 -47.65 -7.20
N ASP A 953 -7.45 -48.58 -8.06
CA ASP A 953 -6.70 -49.81 -8.36
C ASP A 953 -5.37 -49.49 -9.06
N THR A 954 -5.37 -48.57 -10.03
CA THR A 954 -4.15 -48.15 -10.73
C THR A 954 -3.12 -47.54 -9.77
N VAL A 955 -3.56 -46.64 -8.89
CA VAL A 955 -2.68 -46.01 -7.91
C VAL A 955 -2.23 -47.01 -6.84
N PHE A 956 -3.13 -47.87 -6.37
CA PHE A 956 -2.81 -48.91 -5.39
C PHE A 956 -1.72 -49.85 -5.93
N ASN A 957 -1.85 -50.30 -7.18
CA ASN A 957 -0.86 -51.15 -7.84
C ASN A 957 0.49 -50.44 -8.04
N LEU A 958 0.48 -49.13 -8.34
CA LEU A 958 1.70 -48.33 -8.43
C LEU A 958 2.46 -48.27 -7.08
N LEU A 959 1.72 -48.27 -5.96
CA LEU A 959 2.25 -48.18 -4.60
C LEU A 959 2.38 -49.56 -3.90
N GLN A 960 2.12 -50.66 -4.60
CA GLN A 960 2.03 -51.99 -3.99
C GLN A 960 3.36 -52.43 -3.36
N ASP A 961 4.48 -52.12 -4.02
CA ASP A 961 5.83 -52.45 -3.55
C ASP A 961 6.43 -51.41 -2.58
N LYS A 962 5.64 -50.40 -2.18
CA LYS A 962 6.06 -49.33 -1.27
C LYS A 962 5.60 -49.60 0.16
N GLN A 963 6.46 -49.29 1.13
CA GLN A 963 6.05 -49.21 2.53
C GLN A 963 5.29 -47.91 2.79
N LYS A 964 4.61 -47.83 3.93
CA LYS A 964 4.01 -46.56 4.38
C LYS A 964 5.10 -45.49 4.50
N ASP A 965 4.74 -44.26 4.13
CA ASP A 965 5.60 -43.07 4.03
C ASP A 965 6.64 -43.11 2.90
N GLU A 966 6.73 -44.21 2.15
CA GLU A 966 7.52 -44.24 0.91
C GLU A 966 6.75 -43.64 -0.27
N SER A 967 7.50 -43.07 -1.21
CA SER A 967 6.94 -42.36 -2.34
C SER A 967 7.47 -42.83 -3.70
N VAL A 968 6.71 -42.49 -4.74
CA VAL A 968 7.15 -42.54 -6.13
C VAL A 968 7.33 -41.10 -6.61
N VAL A 969 8.58 -40.74 -6.88
CA VAL A 969 8.96 -39.39 -7.30
C VAL A 969 9.22 -39.32 -8.80
N PHE A 970 8.56 -38.39 -9.47
CA PHE A 970 8.78 -38.08 -10.88
C PHE A 970 9.63 -36.81 -11.00
N LYS A 971 10.85 -36.95 -11.53
CA LYS A 971 11.81 -35.84 -11.71
C LYS A 971 12.05 -35.52 -13.19
N LYS A 972 12.23 -34.24 -13.51
CA LYS A 972 12.64 -33.75 -14.83
C LYS A 972 13.75 -32.70 -14.65
N ASN A 973 14.87 -32.85 -15.35
CA ASN A 973 16.04 -31.96 -15.22
C ASN A 973 16.50 -31.75 -13.77
N ASN A 974 16.58 -32.83 -12.97
CA ASN A 974 16.86 -32.82 -11.52
C ASN A 974 15.81 -32.16 -10.61
N ASN A 975 14.75 -31.54 -11.14
CA ASN A 975 13.68 -30.95 -10.34
C ASN A 975 12.53 -31.95 -10.12
N LYS A 976 11.96 -31.95 -8.92
CA LYS A 976 10.76 -32.71 -8.56
C LYS A 976 9.55 -32.12 -9.29
N VAL A 977 8.85 -32.92 -10.10
CA VAL A 977 7.68 -32.45 -10.86
C VAL A 977 6.38 -32.92 -10.21
N TYR A 978 6.40 -34.15 -9.69
CA TYR A 978 5.25 -34.82 -9.10
C TYR A 978 5.73 -35.90 -8.14
N GLU A 979 5.02 -36.12 -7.04
CA GLU A 979 5.31 -37.18 -6.08
C GLU A 979 4.01 -37.73 -5.50
N ILE A 980 3.96 -39.05 -5.35
CA ILE A 980 2.85 -39.76 -4.71
C ILE A 980 3.38 -40.59 -3.55
N VAL A 981 2.87 -40.34 -2.34
CA VAL A 981 3.28 -40.96 -1.09
C VAL A 981 2.19 -41.93 -0.62
N LYS A 982 2.59 -43.13 -0.23
CA LYS A 982 1.67 -44.12 0.36
C LYS A 982 1.47 -43.83 1.84
N LEU A 983 0.24 -43.57 2.29
CA LEU A 983 -0.06 -43.26 3.71
C LEU A 983 -0.95 -44.32 4.38
N TYR A 984 -1.08 -45.49 3.76
CA TYR A 984 -1.88 -46.62 4.25
C TYR A 984 -1.02 -47.90 4.39
N ASP A 985 -1.41 -48.78 5.32
CA ASP A 985 -0.66 -50.00 5.69
C ASP A 985 -1.24 -51.27 5.03
N GLN A 986 -2.45 -51.18 4.48
CA GLN A 986 -3.21 -52.31 3.95
C GLN A 986 -2.58 -52.88 2.67
N THR A 987 -2.63 -54.21 2.55
CA THR A 987 -2.02 -54.98 1.44
C THR A 987 -3.00 -55.32 0.32
N GLY A 988 -4.27 -54.97 0.47
CA GLY A 988 -5.29 -55.08 -0.59
C GLY A 988 -6.26 -53.89 -0.55
N LEU A 989 -6.94 -53.67 -1.67
CA LEU A 989 -8.01 -52.68 -1.83
C LEU A 989 -9.35 -53.43 -2.04
N PRO A 990 -10.20 -53.58 -1.00
CA PRO A 990 -11.46 -54.33 -1.10
C PRO A 990 -12.50 -53.60 -1.95
N LYS A 991 -13.50 -54.31 -2.49
CA LYS A 991 -14.53 -53.73 -3.39
C LYS A 991 -15.81 -53.32 -2.65
N ASP A 992 -15.65 -52.84 -1.42
CA ASP A 992 -16.74 -52.47 -0.53
C ASP A 992 -16.34 -51.30 0.39
N GLU A 993 -17.14 -51.04 1.42
CA GLU A 993 -16.94 -49.90 2.33
C GLU A 993 -15.61 -49.96 3.10
N GLU A 994 -14.95 -51.13 3.17
CA GLU A 994 -13.61 -51.26 3.75
C GLU A 994 -12.53 -50.57 2.91
N SER A 995 -12.85 -50.11 1.68
CA SER A 995 -11.93 -49.32 0.83
C SER A 995 -11.86 -47.83 1.16
N LEU A 996 -12.68 -47.36 2.11
CA LEU A 996 -12.63 -45.99 2.61
C LEU A 996 -11.38 -45.74 3.46
N ASN A 997 -10.97 -44.47 3.57
CA ASN A 997 -9.82 -44.04 4.37
C ASN A 997 -8.44 -44.56 3.89
N TYR A 998 -8.30 -44.88 2.60
CA TYR A 998 -7.00 -45.23 1.99
C TYR A 998 -6.28 -43.96 1.53
N THR A 999 -5.47 -43.38 2.39
CA THR A 999 -4.86 -42.06 2.20
C THR A 999 -3.58 -42.09 1.36
N ILE A 1000 -3.43 -41.10 0.47
CA ILE A 1000 -2.21 -40.84 -0.30
C ILE A 1000 -1.79 -39.37 -0.19
N GLY A 1001 -0.49 -39.11 -0.23
CA GLY A 1001 0.05 -37.74 -0.31
C GLY A 1001 0.40 -37.39 -1.76
N ILE A 1002 -0.07 -36.28 -2.28
CA ILE A 1002 0.11 -35.86 -3.68
C ILE A 1002 0.82 -34.51 -3.76
N TYR A 1003 2.02 -34.49 -4.33
CA TYR A 1003 2.74 -33.28 -4.66
C TYR A 1003 2.66 -32.96 -6.15
N GLN A 1004 2.48 -31.68 -6.50
CA GLN A 1004 2.53 -31.21 -7.89
C GLN A 1004 3.22 -29.83 -7.99
N GLU A 1005 4.24 -29.70 -8.87
CA GLU A 1005 5.05 -28.47 -9.07
C GLU A 1005 4.20 -27.21 -9.31
N SER A 1006 3.07 -27.34 -10.04
CA SER A 1006 2.23 -26.18 -10.34
C SER A 1006 1.49 -25.59 -9.15
N ILE A 1007 1.40 -26.35 -8.06
CA ILE A 1007 0.71 -25.97 -6.82
C ILE A 1007 1.71 -25.80 -5.68
N ASN A 1008 2.83 -26.52 -5.75
CA ASN A 1008 3.94 -26.47 -4.80
C ASN A 1008 3.47 -26.73 -3.35
N LYS A 1009 2.61 -27.74 -3.18
CA LYS A 1009 2.10 -28.23 -1.90
C LYS A 1009 1.80 -29.72 -2.02
N VAL A 1010 1.87 -30.44 -0.90
CA VAL A 1010 1.40 -31.82 -0.78
C VAL A 1010 -0.07 -31.81 -0.33
N PHE A 1011 -0.93 -32.51 -1.05
CA PHE A 1011 -2.34 -32.68 -0.73
C PHE A 1011 -2.60 -34.09 -0.23
N GLN A 1012 -3.42 -34.20 0.80
CA GLN A 1012 -3.94 -35.48 1.26
C GLN A 1012 -5.18 -35.85 0.44
N GLU A 1013 -5.12 -36.95 -0.30
CA GLU A 1013 -6.23 -37.50 -1.09
C GLU A 1013 -6.56 -38.93 -0.63
N TYR A 1014 -7.70 -39.48 -1.07
CA TYR A 1014 -8.11 -40.86 -0.77
C TYR A 1014 -8.29 -41.68 -2.04
N LEU A 1015 -7.94 -42.96 -2.00
CA LEU A 1015 -8.16 -43.87 -3.13
C LEU A 1015 -9.66 -44.09 -3.37
N VAL A 1016 -10.06 -44.02 -4.64
CA VAL A 1016 -11.45 -44.24 -5.07
C VAL A 1016 -11.54 -45.61 -5.75
N GLN A 1017 -12.12 -46.58 -5.06
CA GLN A 1017 -12.32 -47.91 -5.60
C GLN A 1017 -13.49 -47.93 -6.59
N TYR A 1018 -13.23 -48.36 -7.83
CA TYR A 1018 -14.14 -48.21 -8.97
C TYR A 1018 -15.48 -48.92 -8.77
N GLU A 1019 -15.47 -50.24 -8.54
CA GLU A 1019 -16.70 -51.04 -8.41
C GLU A 1019 -17.53 -50.64 -7.20
N PHE A 1020 -16.88 -50.31 -6.08
CA PHE A 1020 -17.55 -49.81 -4.89
C PHE A 1020 -18.24 -48.47 -5.16
N PHE A 1021 -17.57 -47.55 -5.87
CA PHE A 1021 -18.17 -46.27 -6.21
C PHE A 1021 -19.38 -46.42 -7.13
N VAL A 1022 -19.27 -47.25 -8.19
CA VAL A 1022 -20.38 -47.52 -9.12
C VAL A 1022 -21.58 -48.12 -8.38
N ARG A 1023 -21.36 -49.15 -7.55
CA ARG A 1023 -22.43 -49.77 -6.75
C ARG A 1023 -23.07 -48.78 -5.78
N THR A 1024 -22.28 -47.89 -5.19
CA THR A 1024 -22.80 -46.85 -4.29
C THR A 1024 -23.67 -45.86 -5.05
N MET A 1025 -23.26 -45.43 -6.25
CA MET A 1025 -24.07 -44.56 -7.11
C MET A 1025 -25.42 -45.20 -7.48
N GLU A 1026 -25.43 -46.52 -7.77
CA GLU A 1026 -26.66 -47.29 -8.03
C GLU A 1026 -27.65 -47.26 -6.87
N ASN A 1027 -27.16 -47.40 -5.64
CA ASN A 1027 -27.99 -47.30 -4.44
C ASN A 1027 -28.67 -45.93 -4.28
N TYR A 1028 -28.09 -44.88 -4.87
CA TYR A 1028 -28.61 -43.50 -4.83
C TYR A 1028 -29.39 -43.09 -6.09
N GLY A 1029 -29.69 -44.05 -6.97
CA GLY A 1029 -30.57 -43.87 -8.13
C GLY A 1029 -29.85 -43.48 -9.43
N PHE A 1030 -28.54 -43.70 -9.49
CA PHE A 1030 -27.70 -43.39 -10.66
C PHE A 1030 -27.18 -44.66 -11.32
N VAL A 1031 -27.07 -44.66 -12.65
CA VAL A 1031 -26.44 -45.76 -13.40
C VAL A 1031 -25.38 -45.18 -14.33
N LEU A 1032 -24.30 -45.92 -14.59
CA LEU A 1032 -23.37 -45.55 -15.66
C LEU A 1032 -24.13 -45.52 -16.99
N ILE A 1033 -23.83 -44.51 -17.83
CA ILE A 1033 -24.46 -44.44 -19.15
C ILE A 1033 -24.03 -45.63 -20.03
N PRO A 1034 -24.94 -46.20 -20.84
CA PRO A 1034 -24.57 -47.21 -21.82
C PRO A 1034 -23.57 -46.68 -22.85
N ASP A 1035 -22.75 -47.56 -23.43
CA ASP A 1035 -21.74 -47.19 -24.43
C ASP A 1035 -22.33 -46.48 -25.66
N GLU A 1036 -23.53 -46.85 -26.09
CA GLU A 1036 -24.19 -46.17 -27.22
C GLU A 1036 -24.51 -44.70 -26.89
N ASP A 1037 -24.99 -44.43 -25.67
CA ASP A 1037 -25.25 -43.06 -25.21
C ASP A 1037 -23.92 -42.29 -25.06
N ALA A 1038 -22.87 -42.94 -24.54
CA ALA A 1038 -21.55 -42.34 -24.41
C ALA A 1038 -20.97 -41.93 -25.78
N LYS A 1039 -21.09 -42.78 -26.80
CA LYS A 1039 -20.65 -42.48 -28.17
C LYS A 1039 -21.38 -41.28 -28.75
N HIS A 1040 -22.69 -41.18 -28.51
CA HIS A 1040 -23.48 -40.00 -28.91
C HIS A 1040 -23.02 -38.71 -28.23
N MET A 1041 -22.47 -38.81 -27.02
CA MET A 1041 -21.85 -37.69 -26.27
C MET A 1041 -20.38 -37.46 -26.64
N GLY A 1042 -19.82 -38.22 -27.59
CA GLY A 1042 -18.44 -38.11 -28.03
C GLY A 1042 -17.41 -38.71 -27.08
N LEU A 1043 -17.84 -39.63 -26.22
CA LEU A 1043 -17.03 -40.42 -25.29
C LEU A 1043 -17.01 -41.90 -25.72
N PRO A 1044 -15.95 -42.67 -25.42
CA PRO A 1044 -15.91 -44.08 -25.77
C PRO A 1044 -16.87 -44.93 -24.92
N HIS A 1045 -16.98 -44.64 -23.62
CA HIS A 1045 -17.72 -45.42 -22.63
C HIS A 1045 -18.34 -44.51 -21.55
N GLY A 1046 -19.23 -45.05 -20.71
CA GLY A 1046 -19.75 -44.34 -19.53
C GLY A 1046 -18.70 -44.09 -18.44
N SER A 1047 -17.61 -44.87 -18.43
CA SER A 1047 -16.39 -44.60 -17.65
C SER A 1047 -15.19 -45.16 -18.41
N GLY A 1048 -14.05 -44.46 -18.36
CA GLY A 1048 -12.82 -44.89 -19.03
C GLY A 1048 -11.57 -44.19 -18.51
N MET A 1049 -10.41 -44.69 -18.90
CA MET A 1049 -9.11 -44.16 -18.50
C MET A 1049 -8.72 -42.96 -19.38
N PHE A 1050 -7.92 -42.04 -18.84
CA PHE A 1050 -7.45 -40.88 -19.61
C PHE A 1050 -6.51 -41.26 -20.76
N SER A 1051 -5.85 -42.42 -20.67
CA SER A 1051 -5.08 -42.99 -21.78
C SER A 1051 -5.93 -43.23 -23.02
N GLU A 1052 -7.15 -43.75 -22.86
CA GLU A 1052 -8.09 -44.00 -23.95
C GLU A 1052 -8.54 -42.68 -24.60
N LEU A 1053 -8.86 -41.67 -23.78
CA LEU A 1053 -9.20 -40.34 -24.27
C LEU A 1053 -8.03 -39.68 -25.01
N TYR A 1054 -6.80 -39.89 -24.55
CA TYR A 1054 -5.62 -39.37 -25.22
C TYR A 1054 -5.41 -40.03 -26.59
N SER A 1055 -5.54 -41.35 -26.69
CA SER A 1055 -5.49 -42.07 -27.98
C SER A 1055 -6.57 -41.57 -28.94
N GLN A 1056 -7.80 -41.38 -28.46
CA GLN A 1056 -8.88 -40.80 -29.25
C GLN A 1056 -8.56 -39.37 -29.73
N MET A 1057 -7.90 -38.55 -28.90
CA MET A 1057 -7.47 -37.20 -29.29
C MET A 1057 -6.42 -37.25 -30.41
N GLU A 1058 -5.47 -38.18 -30.32
CA GLU A 1058 -4.45 -38.37 -31.36
C GLU A 1058 -5.06 -38.82 -32.68
N GLU A 1059 -6.04 -39.74 -32.64
CA GLU A 1059 -6.79 -40.17 -33.83
C GLU A 1059 -7.62 -39.02 -34.41
N GLU A 1060 -8.34 -38.27 -33.57
CA GLU A 1060 -9.14 -37.12 -34.00
C GLU A 1060 -8.29 -36.05 -34.70
N VAL A 1061 -7.06 -35.80 -34.22
CA VAL A 1061 -6.13 -34.85 -34.85
C VAL A 1061 -5.49 -35.44 -36.12
N LYS A 1062 -5.25 -36.75 -36.19
CA LYS A 1062 -4.76 -37.40 -37.42
C LYS A 1062 -5.80 -37.31 -38.55
N GLU A 1063 -7.08 -37.48 -38.22
CA GLU A 1063 -8.18 -37.38 -39.18
C GLU A 1063 -8.52 -35.91 -39.51
N HIS A 1064 -8.40 -35.02 -38.53
CA HIS A 1064 -8.73 -33.60 -38.63
C HIS A 1064 -7.59 -32.70 -38.08
N PRO A 1065 -6.51 -32.49 -38.85
CA PRO A 1065 -5.32 -31.76 -38.39
C PRO A 1065 -5.60 -30.34 -37.87
N GLU A 1066 -6.65 -29.68 -38.36
CA GLU A 1066 -7.08 -28.34 -37.94
C GLU A 1066 -7.48 -28.28 -36.45
N LYS A 1067 -7.94 -29.40 -35.87
CA LYS A 1067 -8.34 -29.51 -34.47
C LYS A 1067 -7.17 -29.49 -33.49
N ALA A 1068 -5.93 -29.70 -33.96
CA ALA A 1068 -4.74 -29.59 -33.11
C ALA A 1068 -4.67 -28.22 -32.39
N SER A 1069 -5.13 -27.16 -33.07
CA SER A 1069 -5.13 -25.79 -32.52
C SER A 1069 -6.09 -25.62 -31.32
N ASP A 1070 -7.14 -26.42 -31.23
CA ASP A 1070 -8.10 -26.40 -30.11
C ASP A 1070 -7.53 -26.97 -28.81
N TYR A 1071 -6.47 -27.76 -28.92
CA TYR A 1071 -5.88 -28.53 -27.80
C TYR A 1071 -4.54 -27.98 -27.32
N ALA A 1072 -4.09 -26.83 -27.85
CA ALA A 1072 -2.87 -26.13 -27.45
C ALA A 1072 -1.65 -27.07 -27.37
N LYS A 1073 -1.03 -27.26 -26.20
CA LYS A 1073 0.14 -28.14 -26.03
C LYS A 1073 -0.21 -29.58 -25.66
N ALA A 1074 -1.49 -29.97 -25.61
CA ALA A 1074 -1.93 -31.29 -25.14
C ALA A 1074 -1.24 -32.47 -25.86
N LEU A 1075 -1.02 -32.38 -27.17
CA LEU A 1075 -0.34 -33.40 -27.99
C LEU A 1075 1.15 -33.56 -27.65
N ASN A 1076 1.73 -32.59 -26.94
CA ASN A 1076 3.15 -32.56 -26.57
C ASN A 1076 3.37 -33.06 -25.12
N MET A 1077 2.45 -33.89 -24.59
CA MET A 1077 2.67 -34.51 -23.28
C MET A 1077 3.89 -35.44 -23.34
N ASN A 1078 4.86 -35.18 -22.47
CA ASN A 1078 6.03 -36.03 -22.32
C ASN A 1078 5.69 -37.32 -21.53
N GLU A 1079 6.62 -38.27 -21.48
CA GLU A 1079 6.38 -39.57 -20.82
C GLU A 1079 6.05 -39.47 -19.32
N ILE A 1080 6.59 -38.49 -18.60
CA ILE A 1080 6.24 -38.25 -17.19
C ILE A 1080 4.82 -37.71 -17.09
N GLU A 1081 4.47 -36.71 -17.92
CA GLU A 1081 3.11 -36.15 -17.99
C GLU A 1081 2.08 -37.24 -18.33
N LYS A 1082 2.38 -38.13 -19.28
CA LYS A 1082 1.51 -39.27 -19.61
C LYS A 1082 1.33 -40.20 -18.42
N LYS A 1083 2.40 -40.58 -17.72
CA LYS A 1083 2.32 -41.43 -16.53
C LYS A 1083 1.41 -40.84 -15.46
N ILE A 1084 1.55 -39.54 -15.17
CA ILE A 1084 0.71 -38.83 -14.19
C ILE A 1084 -0.75 -38.77 -14.67
N SER A 1085 -0.96 -38.34 -15.91
CA SER A 1085 -2.28 -38.14 -16.50
C SER A 1085 -3.07 -39.45 -16.59
N PHE A 1086 -2.44 -40.54 -17.01
CA PHE A 1086 -3.11 -41.82 -17.32
C PHE A 1086 -3.51 -42.64 -16.10
N MET A 1087 -3.16 -42.20 -14.88
CA MET A 1087 -3.74 -42.75 -13.65
C MET A 1087 -5.18 -42.26 -13.41
N ASN A 1088 -5.66 -41.27 -14.17
CA ASN A 1088 -6.99 -40.70 -13.99
C ASN A 1088 -8.05 -41.42 -14.81
N ARG A 1089 -9.26 -41.48 -14.23
CA ARG A 1089 -10.48 -42.01 -14.82
C ARG A 1089 -11.56 -40.95 -14.84
N TYR A 1090 -12.45 -41.01 -15.84
CA TYR A 1090 -13.69 -40.24 -15.86
C TYR A 1090 -14.92 -41.12 -15.61
N TYR A 1091 -16.00 -40.50 -15.16
CA TYR A 1091 -17.29 -41.14 -14.96
C TYR A 1091 -18.41 -40.25 -15.50
N VAL A 1092 -19.42 -40.89 -16.10
CA VAL A 1092 -20.68 -40.28 -16.51
C VAL A 1092 -21.83 -41.17 -16.06
N PHE A 1093 -22.56 -40.69 -15.07
CA PHE A 1093 -23.75 -41.35 -14.53
C PHE A 1093 -25.01 -40.60 -14.97
N LYS A 1094 -26.11 -41.33 -15.16
CA LYS A 1094 -27.44 -40.77 -15.39
C LYS A 1094 -28.36 -41.12 -14.23
N LYS A 1095 -29.12 -40.13 -13.74
CA LYS A 1095 -30.12 -40.34 -12.69
C LYS A 1095 -31.39 -40.95 -13.27
N MET A 1096 -31.72 -42.18 -12.87
CA MET A 1096 -32.84 -42.95 -13.42
C MET A 1096 -34.09 -42.90 -12.57
N ASN A 1097 -33.94 -42.78 -11.25
CA ASN A 1097 -35.07 -42.74 -10.33
C ASN A 1097 -34.75 -41.90 -9.07
N ASN A 1098 -35.81 -41.51 -8.37
CA ASN A 1098 -35.68 -40.87 -7.05
C ASN A 1098 -35.77 -41.97 -5.99
N VAL A 1099 -34.76 -42.05 -5.13
CA VAL A 1099 -34.72 -43.00 -4.02
C VAL A 1099 -35.22 -42.34 -2.73
N ASN A 1100 -35.76 -43.13 -1.80
CA ASN A 1100 -36.10 -42.64 -0.47
C ASN A 1100 -34.83 -42.59 0.38
N ILE A 1101 -34.16 -41.44 0.37
CA ILE A 1101 -32.85 -41.25 0.99
C ILE A 1101 -32.91 -41.45 2.51
N ASP A 1102 -34.00 -41.06 3.17
CA ASP A 1102 -34.14 -41.24 4.63
C ASP A 1102 -34.26 -42.73 5.02
N LYS A 1103 -34.73 -43.60 4.12
CA LYS A 1103 -34.67 -45.05 4.32
C LYS A 1103 -33.27 -45.61 4.11
N ILE A 1104 -32.52 -45.12 3.13
CA ILE A 1104 -31.14 -45.52 2.89
C ILE A 1104 -30.26 -45.12 4.07
N GLU A 1105 -30.40 -43.89 4.57
CA GLU A 1105 -29.68 -43.37 5.73
C GLU A 1105 -30.00 -44.18 7.00
N LYS A 1106 -31.26 -44.56 7.20
CA LYS A 1106 -31.63 -45.49 8.29
C LYS A 1106 -30.94 -46.84 8.16
N VAL A 1107 -30.91 -47.45 6.96
CA VAL A 1107 -30.24 -48.73 6.73
C VAL A 1107 -28.72 -48.64 6.95
N VAL A 1108 -28.10 -47.55 6.48
CA VAL A 1108 -26.66 -47.27 6.69
C VAL A 1108 -26.36 -47.04 8.19
N SER A 1109 -27.28 -46.43 8.93
CA SER A 1109 -27.16 -46.20 10.39
C SER A 1109 -27.47 -47.42 11.28
N ILE A 1110 -28.04 -48.50 10.74
CA ILE A 1110 -28.46 -49.71 11.48
C ILE A 1110 -27.36 -50.79 11.53
N ILE A 1111 -26.23 -50.62 10.83
CA ILE A 1111 -25.08 -51.53 10.94
C ILE A 1111 -24.33 -51.18 12.24
N PRO A 1112 -24.21 -52.08 13.23
CA PRO A 1112 -23.55 -51.76 14.49
C PRO A 1112 -22.05 -51.55 14.27
N ASN A 1113 -21.54 -50.41 14.73
CA ASN A 1113 -20.15 -50.30 15.18
C ASN A 1113 -19.99 -51.18 16.42
N ASN A 1114 -19.72 -52.47 16.25
CA ASN A 1114 -19.21 -53.28 17.36
C ASN A 1114 -17.69 -53.24 17.30
N PHE A 1115 -17.09 -52.25 17.95
CA PHE A 1115 -16.00 -52.38 18.92
C PHE A 1115 -15.75 -51.02 19.57
N TYR A 1116 -15.87 -50.98 20.90
CA TYR A 1116 -15.72 -49.88 21.86
C TYR A 1116 -16.94 -48.97 22.11
N ASP A 1117 -17.93 -49.52 22.82
CA ASP A 1117 -18.55 -48.84 23.96
C ASP A 1117 -18.26 -49.70 25.20
N GLU A 1118 -17.20 -49.37 25.94
CA GLU A 1118 -17.22 -49.48 27.39
C GLU A 1118 -17.18 -48.05 27.91
N GLU A 1119 -18.26 -47.64 28.58
CA GLU A 1119 -18.30 -46.43 29.38
C GLU A 1119 -17.15 -46.48 30.40
N GLN A 1120 -16.10 -45.70 30.15
CA GLN A 1120 -15.32 -45.12 31.21
C GLN A 1120 -15.56 -43.61 31.18
N GLU A 1121 -16.23 -43.14 32.23
CA GLU A 1121 -16.07 -41.78 32.72
C GLU A 1121 -14.60 -41.40 32.58
N MET A 1122 -14.27 -40.45 31.70
CA MET A 1122 -12.93 -39.88 31.66
C MET A 1122 -12.69 -39.20 33.00
N PRO A 1123 -11.80 -39.75 33.85
CA PRO A 1123 -11.30 -39.03 35.00
C PRO A 1123 -10.52 -37.83 34.45
N ASN A 1124 -10.70 -36.68 35.08
CA ASN A 1124 -9.63 -35.70 35.11
C ASN A 1124 -8.39 -36.40 35.70
N GLU A 1125 -7.43 -36.79 34.87
CA GLU A 1125 -6.03 -36.94 35.30
C GLU A 1125 -5.08 -37.05 34.10
N ASN A 1126 -4.30 -35.98 33.93
CA ASN A 1126 -2.88 -35.94 33.58
C ASN A 1126 -2.24 -37.25 33.07
N ILE A 1127 -1.75 -37.23 31.82
CA ILE A 1127 -0.64 -38.07 31.34
C ILE A 1127 0.19 -37.17 30.41
N GLU A 1128 1.22 -36.50 30.93
CA GLU A 1128 2.62 -36.94 30.88
C GLU A 1128 3.14 -37.13 29.43
N THR A 1129 3.68 -36.06 28.86
CA THR A 1129 4.84 -36.18 27.97
C THR A 1129 6.01 -36.73 28.77
N PRO A 1130 6.83 -37.62 28.19
CA PRO A 1130 7.86 -38.35 28.90
C PRO A 1130 8.97 -37.42 29.41
N GLU A 1131 9.18 -37.36 30.72
CA GLU A 1131 10.42 -36.84 31.30
C GLU A 1131 11.56 -37.85 31.06
N PHE A 1132 12.58 -37.41 30.31
CA PHE A 1132 13.94 -37.85 30.55
C PHE A 1132 14.44 -37.22 31.87
N PRO A 1133 15.32 -37.90 32.62
CA PRO A 1133 15.51 -37.68 34.05
C PRO A 1133 16.16 -36.33 34.39
N GLY A 1134 15.58 -35.56 35.34
CA GLY A 1134 16.31 -34.46 35.99
C GLY A 1134 15.52 -33.39 36.78
N THR A 1135 15.14 -33.68 38.03
CA THR A 1135 15.00 -32.75 39.19
C THR A 1135 13.90 -31.66 39.24
N PRO A 1136 13.46 -31.21 40.45
CA PRO A 1136 12.04 -31.04 40.78
C PRO A 1136 11.52 -29.61 41.06
N GLY A 1137 10.22 -29.41 40.80
CA GLY A 1137 9.26 -28.84 41.77
C GLY A 1137 8.78 -27.38 41.63
N GLY A 1138 7.48 -27.20 41.37
CA GLY A 1138 6.70 -26.00 41.74
C GLY A 1138 5.46 -25.68 40.89
N THR A 1139 4.24 -25.89 41.41
CA THR A 1139 2.93 -25.57 40.78
C THR A 1139 2.43 -24.16 41.15
N PRO A 1140 1.59 -23.48 40.31
CA PRO A 1140 0.31 -22.90 40.79
C PRO A 1140 -0.83 -22.86 39.66
N PRO A 1141 -1.98 -22.13 39.77
CA PRO A 1141 -3.35 -22.70 39.98
C PRO A 1141 -4.52 -22.15 39.10
N ALA A 1142 -5.53 -22.94 38.70
CA ALA A 1142 -6.81 -22.40 38.15
C ALA A 1142 -8.04 -23.35 38.20
N ILE A 1143 -8.84 -23.29 39.27
CA ILE A 1143 -10.24 -23.78 39.33
C ILE A 1143 -11.05 -22.77 40.16
N GLN A 1144 -11.81 -21.87 39.52
CA GLN A 1144 -12.83 -21.08 40.25
C GLN A 1144 -13.95 -20.40 39.41
N ILE A 1145 -14.24 -20.81 38.16
CA ILE A 1145 -15.28 -20.13 37.34
C ILE A 1145 -16.48 -21.04 36.94
N GLN A 1146 -16.48 -22.32 37.29
CA GLN A 1146 -17.51 -23.26 36.80
C GLN A 1146 -18.76 -23.41 37.70
N ARG A 1147 -18.83 -22.75 38.87
CA ARG A 1147 -19.96 -22.92 39.83
C ARG A 1147 -21.08 -21.88 39.75
N ALA A 1148 -21.09 -20.98 38.77
CA ALA A 1148 -22.14 -19.94 38.68
C ALA A 1148 -23.20 -20.18 37.59
N LYS A 1149 -23.02 -21.15 36.67
CA LYS A 1149 -23.95 -21.37 35.54
C LYS A 1149 -25.03 -22.42 35.81
N GLU A 1150 -24.83 -23.37 36.72
CA GLU A 1150 -25.76 -24.49 36.95
C GLU A 1150 -26.94 -24.16 37.89
N ALA A 1151 -27.02 -22.93 38.42
CA ALA A 1151 -28.09 -22.51 39.33
C ALA A 1151 -29.31 -21.84 38.65
N LYS A 1152 -29.32 -21.65 37.32
CA LYS A 1152 -30.40 -20.91 36.63
C LYS A 1152 -31.35 -21.73 35.75
N GLU A 1153 -31.08 -23.01 35.51
CA GLU A 1153 -31.90 -23.85 34.62
C GLU A 1153 -32.90 -24.79 35.34
N LYS A 1154 -33.06 -24.68 36.66
CA LYS A 1154 -33.96 -25.56 37.45
C LYS A 1154 -35.29 -24.93 37.91
N GLU A 1155 -35.68 -23.76 37.40
CA GLU A 1155 -36.91 -23.07 37.85
C GLU A 1155 -38.05 -22.94 36.83
N GLN A 1156 -37.97 -23.55 35.64
CA GLN A 1156 -39.07 -23.52 34.66
C GLN A 1156 -39.43 -24.92 34.17
N ASN A 1157 -40.40 -25.55 34.84
CA ASN A 1157 -41.50 -26.34 34.27
C ASN A 1157 -42.04 -27.35 35.28
N LYS A 1158 -43.22 -27.08 35.88
CA LYS A 1158 -44.19 -28.12 36.25
C LYS A 1158 -45.59 -27.55 36.59
N THR A 1159 -46.56 -28.08 35.84
CA THR A 1159 -47.94 -28.51 36.19
C THR A 1159 -49.13 -27.53 36.29
N ASP A 1160 -50.18 -27.91 35.54
CA ASP A 1160 -51.54 -27.38 35.42
C ASP A 1160 -52.52 -27.81 36.54
N GLU A 1161 -53.38 -26.84 36.95
CA GLU A 1161 -54.83 -26.86 37.35
C GLU A 1161 -55.41 -27.69 38.54
N PRO A 1162 -56.63 -27.37 39.07
CA PRO A 1162 -57.29 -26.06 39.35
C PRO A 1162 -58.11 -25.99 40.68
N ASN A 1163 -58.41 -24.78 41.22
CA ASN A 1163 -59.78 -24.36 41.66
C ASN A 1163 -59.84 -23.03 42.45
N GLU A 1164 -60.85 -22.21 42.09
CA GLU A 1164 -61.66 -21.25 42.88
C GLU A 1164 -60.95 -20.08 43.62
N LEU A 1165 -61.28 -18.78 43.49
CA LEU A 1165 -62.59 -18.11 43.47
C LEU A 1165 -62.49 -16.67 42.92
N LYS A 1166 -63.62 -16.23 42.37
CA LYS A 1166 -64.04 -14.94 41.78
C LYS A 1166 -63.66 -13.65 42.56
N GLN A 1167 -63.34 -12.57 41.82
CA GLN A 1167 -64.06 -11.27 41.78
C GLN A 1167 -63.43 -10.30 40.76
N ILE A 1168 -64.00 -10.13 39.56
CA ILE A 1168 -64.80 -8.96 39.08
C ILE A 1168 -64.20 -7.57 39.37
N LYS A 1169 -63.67 -6.87 38.35
CA LYS A 1169 -64.31 -5.67 37.75
C LYS A 1169 -63.54 -5.10 36.54
N LYS A 1170 -64.32 -4.90 35.47
CA LYS A 1170 -64.11 -4.13 34.24
C LYS A 1170 -63.56 -2.71 34.48
N LYS A 1171 -62.75 -2.21 33.55
CA LYS A 1171 -63.19 -1.12 32.64
C LYS A 1171 -62.33 -1.03 31.38
N LYS A 1172 -63.01 -1.15 30.23
CA LYS A 1172 -62.65 -0.59 28.93
C LYS A 1172 -62.63 0.94 29.06
N GLU A 1173 -61.74 1.61 28.33
CA GLU A 1173 -62.16 2.44 27.19
C GLU A 1173 -60.95 2.87 26.37
N SER A 1174 -61.08 2.59 25.08
CA SER A 1174 -60.30 3.05 23.95
C SER A 1174 -60.61 4.51 23.60
N ILE A 1175 -59.77 5.03 22.71
CA ILE A 1175 -60.05 5.76 21.46
C ILE A 1175 -59.36 7.15 21.44
N VAL A 1176 -58.53 7.36 20.42
CA VAL A 1176 -58.65 8.40 19.35
C VAL A 1176 -57.27 8.91 18.92
N ILE A 1177 -57.15 8.94 17.58
CA ILE A 1177 -56.12 9.45 16.67
C ILE A 1177 -56.04 10.99 16.72
N GLY A 1178 -54.87 11.58 16.51
CA GLY A 1178 -54.76 13.00 16.13
C GLY A 1178 -53.33 13.53 16.03
N GLU A 1179 -52.88 13.67 14.78
CA GLU A 1179 -52.02 14.71 14.16
C GLU A 1179 -50.98 15.47 15.00
N ASP A 1180 -49.68 15.32 14.65
CA ASP A 1180 -48.90 16.26 13.82
C ASP A 1180 -47.60 15.60 13.32
#